data_AF-A0A7C0YXN5-F1
#
_entry.id   AF-A0A7C0YXN5-F1
#
_cell.length_a   1.000
_cell.length_b   1.000
_cell.length_c   1.000
_cell.angle_alpha   90.00
_cell.angle_beta   90.00
_cell.angle_gamma   90.00
#
_symmetry.space_group_name_H-M   'P 1'
#
loop_
_entity.id
_entity.type
_entity.pdbx_description
1 polymer ?
#
loop_
_entity_poly.entity_id
_entity_poly.type
_entity_poly.pdbx_seq_one_letter_code
_entity_poly.pdbx_strand_id
1 'polypeptide(L)'
;MDSSINCFLRISILLAFACSLIIPVFAVNITSCQILNETEYNLTADITDLNSEICMKVTAPIVSLNCNGHKIVGRGKAGIYSDKPIMIISNCILEGWDRGIDYEGSDMGIMKNVTISSCKTGIYLSSSSNQVIINSTIKGNDLGLYLGFSSGNRIYNNLFNNTNNVKIIGNYTHYWNTTMKKGNRIYSNGIYIGGNYWAKPDGRGYSEICSDSNTDGFCDLAYNLSQNNVDYLPLSNKYTPDLTPPKIKIISPKDNQIINSSEIEIKIQVSDSRLNYVNISAEQNGEIKKSITITESGTSVVKLVVDKGGYYNITATAYDYAGNQNSTKITNILTPIGISKCDNLNMEGENYFLEKDITNEETGGICVNIQADNITLDCRNNTIYYSAHGIITQGIHIDNKKNIIIKNCKIRGWTYGILLENSSKNTIFNSVFYNNTHGICLSSSSNNKIYNNLFNNTNNVLFSGDYLQNFWNIEKQKGNRIYSNGTYIGGNYWAKPDGSGYSEICSDLNTDGFCDESYDLSKNSFSFGVGNFIYMLFTGLFLFEPPSEKNVDHLPLSNKFIPDLIPPNTTIKGIKEDGTNYTFGEWTNSSYVNITLNCSDLRSECDKTFYCVGNDTCEPDIEYSGPIKISGEGITYIRFKSIDTEGNNETTKMEMINILSTEQKILINEPVSNSYLNNHTLTINISILNNKFLNYTNISIYNSTGDLVNSTISFENGTFTVNLSVFKDGIYNITATYHSIYGLTEKTVSDNIVVDTIPPYIISFEVEREYRRGEEASVVCLASDDIKGDFEVVVNLDTSTIGDKTATCTVKDEAGNNYTETRNYTVIEPICEENERRCFGKELQECKNYAWETIEFCDYMCDSSLLKCVQKPVICNEGEKRCSGNNLQICKDNNWTTIQTCRYGCNETRLTCNPNPNPIKLPPMIIVYIVILVAIVGSILAFVYVKLFEKPTTTNLNQEFSRLETKIKRLKLQGKNVKEIEKELDLAKQDARIGLLEMAKTRINTIKKKLKKIK
;
A
#
# COMPACT_ATOMS: atom_id res chain seq x y z
N MET A 1 -36.00 39.69 52.42
CA MET A 1 -35.34 40.39 53.54
C MET A 1 -34.12 39.55 53.94
N ASP A 2 -33.02 40.23 54.24
CA ASP A 2 -31.64 39.72 54.40
C ASP A 2 -30.90 39.30 53.13
N SER A 3 -30.64 40.30 52.27
CA SER A 3 -29.67 40.25 51.16
C SER A 3 -28.56 41.32 51.32
N SER A 4 -28.09 41.60 52.52
CA SER A 4 -27.10 42.68 52.75
C SER A 4 -26.02 42.40 53.81
N ILE A 5 -25.85 41.17 54.31
CA ILE A 5 -24.82 40.86 55.33
C ILE A 5 -23.70 39.90 54.84
N ASN A 6 -23.86 39.18 53.73
CA ASN A 6 -22.82 38.23 53.27
C ASN A 6 -21.90 38.74 52.13
N CYS A 7 -22.09 39.99 51.68
CA CYS A 7 -21.22 40.60 50.67
C CYS A 7 -20.09 41.45 51.30
N PHE A 8 -20.25 41.93 52.54
CA PHE A 8 -19.23 42.73 53.24
C PHE A 8 -18.22 41.89 54.04
N LEU A 9 -18.53 40.63 54.40
CA LEU A 9 -17.61 39.79 55.17
C LEU A 9 -16.58 39.04 54.31
N ARG A 10 -16.86 38.81 53.02
CA ARG A 10 -15.90 38.18 52.07
C ARG A 10 -15.06 39.18 51.28
N ILE A 11 -15.49 40.44 51.20
CA ILE A 11 -14.68 41.52 50.60
C ILE A 11 -13.69 42.09 51.63
N SER A 12 -13.98 41.99 52.93
CA SER A 12 -13.06 42.44 53.99
C SER A 12 -11.87 41.49 54.27
N ILE A 13 -11.93 40.22 53.83
CA ILE A 13 -10.80 39.27 53.98
C ILE A 13 -9.92 39.24 52.72
N LEU A 14 -10.46 39.60 51.55
CA LEU A 14 -9.69 39.69 50.30
C LEU A 14 -9.05 41.07 50.08
N LEU A 15 -9.54 42.14 50.72
CA LEU A 15 -8.84 43.43 50.78
C LEU A 15 -7.81 43.52 51.93
N ALA A 16 -7.81 42.59 52.89
CA ALA A 16 -6.78 42.50 53.94
C ALA A 16 -5.50 41.78 53.49
N PHE A 17 -5.51 41.06 52.35
CA PHE A 17 -4.29 40.49 51.75
C PHE A 17 -3.66 41.36 50.65
N ALA A 18 -4.29 42.48 50.30
CA ALA A 18 -3.77 43.44 49.33
C ALA A 18 -3.09 44.66 49.98
N CYS A 19 -3.05 44.77 51.31
CA CYS A 19 -2.29 45.82 51.99
C CYS A 19 -1.93 45.46 53.43
N SER A 20 -0.98 44.54 53.61
CA SER A 20 -0.07 44.52 54.75
C SER A 20 1.18 43.73 54.36
N LEU A 21 2.25 44.47 54.10
CA LEU A 21 3.66 44.05 54.10
C LEU A 21 3.96 42.70 53.42
N ILE A 22 4.59 42.82 52.25
CA ILE A 22 5.61 41.89 51.78
C ILE A 22 6.62 41.71 52.92
N ILE A 23 6.39 40.73 53.78
CA ILE A 23 7.46 39.97 54.38
C ILE A 23 7.56 38.74 53.49
N PRO A 24 8.67 38.53 52.76
CA PRO A 24 8.91 37.22 52.17
C PRO A 24 8.89 36.23 53.35
N VAL A 25 7.85 35.40 53.43
CA VAL A 25 7.89 34.22 54.30
C VAL A 25 8.89 33.29 53.60
N PHE A 26 10.16 33.44 53.95
CA PHE A 26 11.19 32.53 53.52
C PHE A 26 10.81 31.17 54.09
N ALA A 27 10.71 30.16 53.22
CA ALA A 27 10.59 28.78 53.65
C ALA A 27 11.64 28.50 54.73
N VAL A 28 11.19 28.02 55.89
CA VAL A 28 12.08 27.83 57.03
C VAL A 28 12.95 26.62 56.72
N ASN A 29 14.25 26.86 56.58
CA ASN A 29 15.21 25.80 56.40
C ASN A 29 15.45 25.08 57.74
N ILE A 30 15.26 23.78 57.74
CA ILE A 30 15.37 22.94 58.92
C ILE A 30 16.43 21.86 58.70
N THR A 31 17.10 21.46 59.78
CA THR A 31 18.17 20.44 59.79
C THR A 31 18.07 19.48 60.97
N SER A 32 16.99 19.56 61.76
CA SER A 32 16.73 18.74 62.94
C SER A 32 15.22 18.59 63.18
N CYS A 33 14.86 17.58 63.98
CA CYS A 33 13.49 17.33 64.40
C CYS A 33 12.92 18.51 65.19
N GLN A 34 11.71 18.96 64.84
CA GLN A 34 11.07 20.10 65.47
C GLN A 34 9.55 20.17 65.26
N ILE A 35 8.93 21.16 65.91
CA ILE A 35 7.53 21.52 65.71
C ILE A 35 7.38 22.39 64.47
N LEU A 36 6.42 22.06 63.61
CA LEU A 36 6.10 22.80 62.40
C LEU A 36 4.88 23.70 62.67
N ASN A 37 5.14 24.97 62.93
CA ASN A 37 4.15 26.02 63.26
C ASN A 37 4.07 27.15 62.22
N GLU A 38 4.96 27.17 61.24
CA GLU A 38 4.94 28.07 60.08
C GLU A 38 4.31 27.38 58.86
N THR A 39 4.11 28.13 57.77
CA THR A 39 3.40 27.63 56.58
C THR A 39 4.27 26.82 55.62
N GLU A 40 5.58 27.07 55.57
CA GLU A 40 6.48 26.46 54.58
C GLU A 40 7.85 26.13 55.17
N TYR A 41 8.30 24.88 54.94
CA TYR A 41 9.55 24.33 55.45
C TYR A 41 10.31 23.59 54.36
N ASN A 42 11.63 23.75 54.39
CA ASN A 42 12.56 23.02 53.54
C ASN A 42 13.59 22.27 54.40
N LEU A 43 13.73 20.98 54.18
CA LEU A 43 14.86 20.24 54.72
C LEU A 43 16.10 20.55 53.87
N THR A 44 17.22 20.85 54.50
CA THR A 44 18.49 21.16 53.82
C THR A 44 19.63 20.19 54.15
N ALA A 45 19.37 19.23 55.03
CA ALA A 45 20.30 18.16 55.39
C ALA A 45 19.52 16.94 55.89
N ASP A 46 20.12 15.76 55.79
CA ASP A 46 19.56 14.54 56.38
C ASP A 46 19.47 14.66 57.91
N ILE A 47 18.35 14.20 58.47
CA ILE A 47 18.11 14.11 59.91
C ILE A 47 18.24 12.64 60.34
N THR A 48 19.05 12.39 61.35
CA THR A 48 19.08 11.11 62.06
C THR A 48 18.92 11.38 63.55
N ASP A 49 17.75 11.05 64.10
CA ASP A 49 17.44 11.22 65.51
C ASP A 49 16.75 9.96 66.05
N LEU A 50 17.52 9.16 66.78
CA LEU A 50 17.06 7.88 67.34
C LEU A 50 16.33 8.04 68.68
N ASN A 51 16.33 9.22 69.28
CA ASN A 51 15.78 9.47 70.60
C ASN A 51 14.42 10.20 70.57
N SER A 52 14.12 10.90 69.47
CA SER A 52 12.84 11.60 69.30
C SER A 52 11.67 10.64 69.18
N GLU A 53 10.63 10.84 69.99
CA GLU A 53 9.35 10.12 69.85
C GLU A 53 8.59 10.55 68.58
N ILE A 54 8.64 11.84 68.23
CA ILE A 54 8.07 12.39 67.00
C ILE A 54 9.09 13.37 66.42
N CYS A 55 9.50 13.20 65.16
CA CYS A 55 10.49 14.12 64.57
C CYS A 55 9.87 15.43 64.09
N MET A 56 8.91 15.36 63.16
CA MET A 56 8.21 16.54 62.62
C MET A 56 6.78 16.57 63.14
N LYS A 57 6.50 17.45 64.10
CA LYS A 57 5.15 17.58 64.69
C LYS A 57 4.45 18.82 64.15
N VAL A 58 3.41 18.63 63.35
CA VAL A 58 2.62 19.75 62.80
C VAL A 58 1.67 20.31 63.85
N THR A 59 1.68 21.63 64.02
CA THR A 59 0.74 22.35 64.90
C THR A 59 -0.06 23.43 64.16
N ALA A 60 0.37 23.83 62.96
CA ALA A 60 -0.34 24.79 62.12
C ALA A 60 -1.32 24.12 61.13
N PRO A 61 -2.43 24.77 60.76
CA PRO A 61 -3.50 24.21 59.92
C PRO A 61 -3.20 24.15 58.42
N ILE A 62 -2.10 24.73 57.95
CA ILE A 62 -1.65 24.66 56.55
C ILE A 62 -0.12 24.64 56.58
N VAL A 63 0.49 23.49 56.29
CA VAL A 63 1.94 23.32 56.31
C VAL A 63 2.41 22.62 55.04
N SER A 64 3.40 23.20 54.37
CA SER A 64 4.14 22.56 53.29
C SER A 64 5.53 22.20 53.76
N LEU A 65 5.86 20.91 53.75
CA LEU A 65 7.20 20.38 54.02
C LEU A 65 7.76 19.76 52.73
N ASN A 66 8.84 20.35 52.22
CA ASN A 66 9.62 19.78 51.15
C ASN A 66 10.98 19.35 51.69
N CYS A 67 11.27 18.04 51.64
CA CYS A 67 12.52 17.54 52.16
C CYS A 67 13.70 17.63 51.17
N ASN A 68 13.47 18.09 49.93
CA ASN A 68 14.52 18.21 48.90
C ASN A 68 15.33 16.91 48.65
N GLY A 69 14.72 15.74 48.88
CA GLY A 69 15.37 14.43 48.77
C GLY A 69 16.11 13.96 50.02
N HIS A 70 16.14 14.77 51.09
CA HIS A 70 16.81 14.43 52.35
C HIS A 70 16.04 13.42 53.19
N LYS A 71 16.79 12.71 54.04
CA LYS A 71 16.30 11.65 54.92
C LYS A 71 15.84 12.16 56.28
N ILE A 72 14.85 11.48 56.86
CA ILE A 72 14.40 11.61 58.24
C ILE A 72 14.40 10.20 58.87
N VAL A 73 15.48 9.88 59.59
CA VAL A 73 15.73 8.57 60.18
C VAL A 73 15.50 8.63 61.70
N GLY A 74 14.77 7.66 62.25
CA GLY A 74 14.56 7.56 63.69
C GLY A 74 14.04 6.20 64.14
N ARG A 75 13.69 6.09 65.42
CA ARG A 75 13.15 4.86 66.06
C ARG A 75 11.94 5.13 66.97
N GLY A 76 11.46 6.37 66.99
CA GLY A 76 10.29 6.76 67.79
C GLY A 76 8.96 6.40 67.14
N LYS A 77 7.89 6.96 67.68
CA LYS A 77 6.50 6.74 67.24
C LYS A 77 6.25 7.20 65.81
N ALA A 78 6.66 8.42 65.45
CA ALA A 78 6.35 8.98 64.13
C ALA A 78 7.47 9.83 63.53
N GLY A 79 7.78 9.62 62.25
CA GLY A 79 8.69 10.51 61.52
C GLY A 79 8.05 11.86 61.25
N ILE A 80 6.83 11.84 60.70
CA ILE A 80 6.00 13.03 60.54
C ILE A 80 4.63 12.75 61.15
N TYR A 81 4.15 13.64 62.00
CA TYR A 81 2.84 13.56 62.63
C TYR A 81 2.03 14.84 62.37
N SER A 82 0.75 14.68 62.04
CA SER A 82 -0.20 15.80 61.98
C SER A 82 -1.61 15.40 62.39
N ASP A 83 -2.20 16.23 63.26
CA ASP A 83 -3.63 16.28 63.58
C ASP A 83 -4.31 17.52 62.96
N LYS A 84 -3.61 18.21 62.05
CA LYS A 84 -4.05 19.45 61.42
C LYS A 84 -4.39 19.21 59.95
N PRO A 85 -5.38 19.92 59.40
CA PRO A 85 -5.75 19.76 58.00
C PRO A 85 -4.64 20.26 57.05
N ILE A 86 -4.72 19.93 55.77
CA ILE A 86 -3.92 20.50 54.68
C ILE A 86 -2.40 20.48 54.96
N MET A 87 -1.86 19.28 55.16
CA MET A 87 -0.42 19.05 55.16
C MET A 87 0.06 18.61 53.78
N ILE A 88 1.04 19.31 53.22
CA ILE A 88 1.69 18.96 51.96
C ILE A 88 3.08 18.42 52.28
N ILE A 89 3.35 17.17 51.90
CA ILE A 89 4.64 16.51 52.09
C ILE A 89 5.21 16.16 50.73
N SER A 90 6.44 16.60 50.45
CA SER A 90 7.10 16.29 49.19
C SER A 90 8.59 15.97 49.32
N ASN A 91 9.06 15.08 48.45
CA ASN A 91 10.48 14.75 48.29
C ASN A 91 11.17 14.27 49.58
N CYS A 92 10.45 13.59 50.47
CA CYS A 92 10.98 13.11 51.75
C CYS A 92 11.36 11.63 51.70
N ILE A 93 12.41 11.25 52.42
CA ILE A 93 12.79 9.85 52.65
C ILE A 93 12.69 9.57 54.15
N LEU A 94 11.79 8.67 54.58
CA LEU A 94 11.60 8.34 55.99
C LEU A 94 12.01 6.90 56.28
N GLU A 95 12.77 6.68 57.36
CA GLU A 95 13.32 5.37 57.69
C GLU A 95 13.30 5.06 59.20
N GLY A 96 12.89 3.84 59.57
CA GLY A 96 13.11 3.27 60.91
C GLY A 96 12.03 3.55 61.97
N TRP A 97 11.00 4.32 61.64
CA TRP A 97 9.96 4.75 62.58
C TRP A 97 8.90 3.68 62.85
N ASP A 98 8.21 3.74 63.99
CA ASP A 98 7.02 2.91 64.19
C ASP A 98 5.94 3.25 63.15
N ARG A 99 5.73 4.55 62.90
CA ARG A 99 4.93 5.08 61.79
C ARG A 99 5.77 6.07 61.00
N GLY A 100 6.00 5.82 59.71
CA GLY A 100 6.72 6.79 58.88
C GLY A 100 5.99 8.14 58.89
N ILE A 101 4.73 8.12 58.46
CA ILE A 101 3.83 9.27 58.49
C ILE A 101 2.54 8.88 59.22
N ASP A 102 2.14 9.71 60.19
CA ASP A 102 0.96 9.50 61.02
C ASP A 102 0.00 10.70 60.92
N TYR A 103 -1.18 10.44 60.38
CA TYR A 103 -2.28 11.39 60.29
C TYR A 103 -3.44 10.93 61.17
N GLU A 104 -3.78 11.76 62.15
CA GLU A 104 -4.86 11.49 63.11
C GLU A 104 -5.87 12.63 63.08
N GLY A 105 -7.01 12.44 62.41
CA GLY A 105 -8.01 13.50 62.23
C GLY A 105 -7.57 14.62 61.26
N SER A 106 -6.51 14.39 60.50
CA SER A 106 -6.01 15.32 59.47
C SER A 106 -6.66 15.03 58.11
N ASP A 107 -7.25 16.04 57.48
CA ASP A 107 -7.93 15.95 56.19
C ASP A 107 -7.25 16.80 55.10
N MET A 108 -7.50 16.46 53.84
CA MET A 108 -7.13 17.27 52.65
C MET A 108 -5.62 17.51 52.45
N GLY A 109 -4.76 16.67 53.00
CA GLY A 109 -3.32 16.70 52.75
C GLY A 109 -2.92 16.08 51.40
N ILE A 110 -1.70 16.40 50.98
CA ILE A 110 -1.09 15.93 49.73
C ILE A 110 0.29 15.37 50.03
N MET A 111 0.51 14.11 49.68
CA MET A 111 1.81 13.44 49.75
C MET A 111 2.26 13.11 48.33
N LYS A 112 3.44 13.59 47.94
CA LYS A 112 4.01 13.34 46.62
C LYS A 112 5.51 13.08 46.65
N ASN A 113 5.97 12.07 45.92
CA ASN A 113 7.40 11.77 45.80
C ASN A 113 8.05 11.51 47.17
N VAL A 114 7.40 10.70 48.00
CA VAL A 114 7.90 10.32 49.32
C VAL A 114 8.35 8.86 49.29
N THR A 115 9.47 8.55 49.92
CA THR A 115 9.95 7.18 50.13
C THR A 115 9.87 6.83 51.61
N ILE A 116 9.24 5.70 51.97
CA ILE A 116 9.13 5.24 53.36
C ILE A 116 9.55 3.78 53.46
N SER A 117 10.51 3.49 54.33
CA SER A 117 11.06 2.14 54.50
C SER A 117 11.48 1.80 55.93
N SER A 118 11.61 0.51 56.22
CA SER A 118 12.08 0.01 57.52
C SER A 118 11.22 0.46 58.70
N CYS A 119 9.96 0.82 58.47
CA CYS A 119 8.99 1.19 59.50
C CYS A 119 8.07 0.02 59.84
N LYS A 120 7.48 0.00 61.04
CA LYS A 120 6.40 -0.97 61.33
C LYS A 120 5.18 -0.69 60.45
N THR A 121 4.75 0.58 60.38
CA THR A 121 3.76 1.05 59.41
C THR A 121 4.32 2.21 58.59
N GLY A 122 4.24 2.12 57.26
CA GLY A 122 4.72 3.20 56.39
C GLY A 122 3.88 4.47 56.56
N ILE A 123 2.59 4.38 56.27
CA ILE A 123 1.63 5.47 56.38
C ILE A 123 0.45 5.02 57.25
N TYR A 124 0.12 5.80 58.26
CA TYR A 124 -1.00 5.54 59.16
C TYR A 124 -2.03 6.67 59.05
N LEU A 125 -3.24 6.35 58.56
CA LEU A 125 -4.37 7.28 58.48
C LEU A 125 -5.48 6.81 59.42
N SER A 126 -5.82 7.63 60.40
CA SER A 126 -6.92 7.38 61.35
C SER A 126 -7.88 8.56 61.39
N SER A 127 -9.14 8.32 61.05
CA SER A 127 -10.16 9.38 60.91
C SER A 127 -9.72 10.51 59.98
N SER A 128 -8.96 10.18 58.93
CA SER A 128 -8.28 11.12 58.02
C SER A 128 -8.72 10.91 56.57
N SER A 129 -9.52 11.85 56.08
CA SER A 129 -10.24 11.76 54.81
C SER A 129 -9.72 12.73 53.75
N ASN A 130 -10.02 12.42 52.49
CA ASN A 130 -9.68 13.25 51.33
C ASN A 130 -8.17 13.52 51.14
N GLN A 131 -7.32 12.63 51.63
CA GLN A 131 -5.88 12.65 51.41
C GLN A 131 -5.54 12.28 49.96
N VAL A 132 -4.47 12.88 49.41
CA VAL A 132 -3.95 12.54 48.08
C VAL A 132 -2.54 11.97 48.23
N ILE A 133 -2.33 10.70 47.90
CA ILE A 133 -1.04 10.02 47.94
C ILE A 133 -0.66 9.62 46.52
N ILE A 134 0.42 10.21 46.00
CA ILE A 134 0.83 10.02 44.60
C ILE A 134 2.34 9.91 44.44
N ASN A 135 2.80 9.20 43.40
CA ASN A 135 4.22 9.10 43.02
C ASN A 135 5.15 8.72 44.18
N SER A 136 4.68 7.94 45.15
CA SER A 136 5.42 7.62 46.37
C SER A 136 5.79 6.15 46.43
N THR A 137 6.92 5.84 47.08
CA THR A 137 7.45 4.48 47.23
C THR A 137 7.40 4.05 48.70
N ILE A 138 6.53 3.10 49.01
CA ILE A 138 6.37 2.56 50.37
C ILE A 138 6.86 1.12 50.31
N LYS A 139 8.07 0.85 50.82
CA LYS A 139 8.74 -0.45 50.66
C LYS A 139 9.46 -0.93 51.92
N GLY A 140 9.49 -2.24 52.14
CA GLY A 140 10.25 -2.84 53.25
C GLY A 140 9.71 -2.48 54.64
N ASN A 141 8.41 -2.20 54.76
CA ASN A 141 7.72 -2.01 56.03
C ASN A 141 6.91 -3.27 56.38
N ASP A 142 6.53 -3.48 57.65
CA ASP A 142 5.65 -4.60 58.01
C ASP A 142 4.24 -4.40 57.42
N LEU A 143 3.74 -3.16 57.49
CA LEU A 143 2.52 -2.67 56.86
C LEU A 143 2.80 -1.42 56.03
N GLY A 144 2.41 -1.40 54.76
CA GLY A 144 2.60 -0.23 53.89
C GLY A 144 1.69 0.94 54.26
N LEU A 145 0.37 0.72 54.17
CA LEU A 145 -0.66 1.73 54.43
C LEU A 145 -1.76 1.19 55.34
N TYR A 146 -2.00 1.89 56.44
CA TYR A 146 -3.14 1.66 57.32
C TYR A 146 -4.21 2.73 57.10
N LEU A 147 -5.46 2.30 56.93
CA LEU A 147 -6.64 3.15 56.75
C LEU A 147 -7.71 2.77 57.78
N GLY A 148 -7.87 3.56 58.84
CA GLY A 148 -8.91 3.38 59.86
C GLY A 148 -9.92 4.53 59.86
N PHE A 149 -11.22 4.22 59.81
CA PHE A 149 -12.31 5.20 59.90
C PHE A 149 -12.17 6.41 58.96
N SER A 150 -11.56 6.20 57.80
CA SER A 150 -11.16 7.24 56.84
C SER A 150 -11.91 7.06 55.52
N SER A 151 -12.14 8.12 54.74
CA SER A 151 -12.88 8.01 53.46
C SER A 151 -12.40 8.99 52.40
N GLY A 152 -12.70 8.72 51.14
CA GLY A 152 -12.46 9.67 50.03
C GLY A 152 -10.99 9.89 49.66
N ASN A 153 -10.06 9.14 50.26
CA ASN A 153 -8.63 9.22 49.94
C ASN A 153 -8.35 8.77 48.50
N ARG A 154 -7.43 9.47 47.82
CA ARG A 154 -7.04 9.22 46.42
C ARG A 154 -5.59 8.77 46.37
N ILE A 155 -5.37 7.51 46.01
CA ILE A 155 -4.09 6.83 46.11
C ILE A 155 -3.78 6.24 44.75
N TYR A 156 -2.88 6.84 43.97
CA TYR A 156 -2.57 6.36 42.63
C TYR A 156 -1.13 6.66 42.21
N ASN A 157 -0.59 5.86 41.29
CA ASN A 157 0.80 5.92 40.84
C ASN A 157 1.81 5.83 42.00
N ASN A 158 1.55 4.97 42.99
CA ASN A 158 2.48 4.65 44.07
C ASN A 158 3.02 3.23 43.92
N LEU A 159 4.19 2.98 44.49
CA LEU A 159 4.80 1.65 44.59
C LEU A 159 4.63 1.14 46.02
N PHE A 160 3.87 0.06 46.20
CA PHE A 160 3.74 -0.66 47.47
C PHE A 160 4.50 -1.98 47.38
N ASN A 161 5.55 -2.14 48.19
CA ASN A 161 6.34 -3.37 48.28
C ASN A 161 6.67 -3.73 49.74
N ASN A 162 5.68 -4.27 50.46
CA ASN A 162 5.74 -4.53 51.90
C ASN A 162 5.23 -5.94 52.20
N THR A 163 5.52 -6.45 53.40
CA THR A 163 4.98 -7.75 53.85
C THR A 163 3.46 -7.77 53.76
N ASN A 164 2.82 -6.68 54.22
CA ASN A 164 1.42 -6.38 53.97
C ASN A 164 1.31 -4.97 53.36
N ASN A 165 0.74 -4.83 52.16
CA ASN A 165 0.70 -3.52 51.51
C ASN A 165 -0.36 -2.58 52.09
N VAL A 166 -1.57 -3.08 52.36
CA VAL A 166 -2.70 -2.26 52.82
C VAL A 166 -3.49 -3.00 53.89
N LYS A 167 -3.93 -2.28 54.92
CA LYS A 167 -4.93 -2.72 55.90
C LYS A 167 -6.02 -1.66 56.02
N ILE A 168 -7.27 -2.05 55.72
CA ILE A 168 -8.46 -1.19 55.77
C ILE A 168 -9.34 -1.63 56.94
N ILE A 169 -9.71 -0.70 57.81
CA ILE A 169 -10.59 -0.93 58.97
C ILE A 169 -11.85 -0.08 58.82
N GLY A 170 -13.00 -0.75 58.74
CA GLY A 170 -14.31 -0.16 58.47
C GLY A 170 -14.76 -0.36 57.01
N ASN A 171 -16.01 -0.02 56.70
CA ASN A 171 -16.58 -0.11 55.35
C ASN A 171 -16.67 1.27 54.70
N TYR A 172 -15.51 1.82 54.34
CA TYR A 172 -15.38 3.15 53.73
C TYR A 172 -14.75 3.05 52.33
N THR A 173 -15.11 4.00 51.47
CA THR A 173 -14.66 4.03 50.07
C THR A 173 -13.39 4.86 49.91
N HIS A 174 -12.40 4.29 49.23
CA HIS A 174 -11.19 4.97 48.77
C HIS A 174 -11.01 4.79 47.25
N TYR A 175 -10.27 5.70 46.63
CA TYR A 175 -10.03 5.71 45.18
C TYR A 175 -8.58 5.30 44.89
N TRP A 176 -8.38 4.12 44.33
CA TRP A 176 -7.06 3.52 44.10
C TRP A 176 -6.47 3.77 42.71
N ASN A 177 -7.19 4.51 41.87
CA ASN A 177 -6.73 4.86 40.53
C ASN A 177 -7.33 6.21 40.08
N THR A 178 -6.70 6.80 39.06
CA THR A 178 -7.24 7.90 38.25
C THR A 178 -7.76 7.34 36.92
N THR A 179 -8.49 8.13 36.13
CA THR A 179 -8.58 7.87 34.70
C THR A 179 -7.18 7.90 34.09
N MET A 180 -6.96 7.04 33.09
CA MET A 180 -5.68 6.99 32.38
C MET A 180 -5.33 8.38 31.84
N LYS A 181 -4.19 8.91 32.27
CA LYS A 181 -3.72 10.26 31.88
C LYS A 181 -2.22 10.25 31.66
N LYS A 182 -1.74 11.17 30.81
CA LYS A 182 -0.31 11.28 30.52
C LYS A 182 0.46 11.60 31.80
N GLY A 183 1.53 10.87 32.08
CA GLY A 183 2.37 11.04 33.27
C GLY A 183 3.48 9.99 33.36
N ASN A 184 4.46 10.26 34.22
CA ASN A 184 5.57 9.33 34.47
C ASN A 184 5.14 8.25 35.46
N ARG A 185 5.23 6.98 35.07
CA ARG A 185 4.93 5.83 35.91
C ARG A 185 5.93 5.69 37.05
N ILE A 186 5.45 5.19 38.18
CA ILE A 186 6.28 4.97 39.38
C ILE A 186 7.25 3.79 39.28
N TYR A 187 6.98 2.82 38.39
CA TYR A 187 7.76 1.58 38.29
C TYR A 187 8.13 1.20 36.85
N SER A 188 7.15 0.86 36.01
CA SER A 188 7.42 0.42 34.64
C SER A 188 7.68 1.58 33.70
N ASN A 189 8.29 1.31 32.55
CA ASN A 189 8.29 2.26 31.43
C ASN A 189 6.85 2.53 30.95
N GLY A 190 6.60 3.70 30.36
CA GLY A 190 5.28 4.13 29.85
C GLY A 190 4.96 5.60 30.11
N ILE A 191 4.12 6.19 29.25
CA ILE A 191 3.75 7.62 29.30
C ILE A 191 2.38 7.91 29.93
N TYR A 192 1.67 6.88 30.40
CA TYR A 192 0.35 7.01 31.02
C TYR A 192 0.35 6.46 32.44
N ILE A 193 -0.34 7.13 33.36
CA ILE A 193 -0.57 6.70 34.74
C ILE A 193 -2.05 6.43 34.99
N GLY A 194 -2.34 5.50 35.89
CA GLY A 194 -3.70 5.03 36.21
C GLY A 194 -3.82 4.69 37.68
N GLY A 195 -3.47 3.46 38.06
CA GLY A 195 -3.49 2.92 39.42
C GLY A 195 -2.12 2.84 40.08
N ASN A 196 -1.98 1.94 41.05
CA ASN A 196 -0.74 1.72 41.80
C ASN A 196 0.01 0.47 41.31
N TYR A 197 1.28 0.35 41.69
CA TYR A 197 2.08 -0.85 41.50
C TYR A 197 2.14 -1.65 42.82
N TRP A 198 1.65 -2.88 42.78
CA TRP A 198 1.45 -3.78 43.91
C TRP A 198 2.47 -4.92 43.90
N ALA A 199 3.61 -4.72 44.57
CA ALA A 199 4.69 -5.68 44.69
C ALA A 199 4.69 -6.40 46.05
N LYS A 200 5.44 -7.49 46.17
CA LYS A 200 5.81 -8.09 47.46
C LYS A 200 7.30 -8.43 47.49
N PRO A 201 7.94 -8.47 48.68
CA PRO A 201 9.36 -8.81 48.77
C PRO A 201 9.70 -10.22 48.24
N ASP A 202 8.72 -11.11 48.17
CA ASP A 202 8.85 -12.47 47.62
C ASP A 202 8.59 -12.55 46.10
N GLY A 203 8.35 -11.42 45.43
CA GLY A 203 8.10 -11.33 43.98
C GLY A 203 6.71 -11.80 43.53
N ARG A 204 5.78 -12.04 44.46
CA ARG A 204 4.42 -12.52 44.16
C ARG A 204 3.34 -11.44 44.35
N GLY A 205 3.71 -10.17 44.26
CA GLY A 205 2.76 -9.07 44.26
C GLY A 205 1.84 -9.10 43.03
N TYR A 206 0.65 -8.53 43.14
CA TYR A 206 -0.36 -8.56 42.08
C TYR A 206 0.19 -7.99 40.77
N SER A 207 0.86 -6.83 40.82
CA SER A 207 1.45 -6.17 39.65
C SER A 207 2.65 -6.91 39.06
N GLU A 208 3.25 -7.83 39.82
CA GLU A 208 4.40 -8.63 39.38
C GLU A 208 3.96 -9.86 38.58
N ILE A 209 2.77 -10.41 38.89
CA ILE A 209 2.25 -11.66 38.31
C ILE A 209 1.03 -11.48 37.41
N CYS A 210 0.45 -10.27 37.31
CA CYS A 210 -0.75 -10.06 36.51
C CYS A 210 -0.52 -10.28 35.01
N SER A 211 -1.61 -10.61 34.32
CA SER A 211 -1.64 -10.58 32.85
C SER A 211 -1.77 -9.14 32.36
N ASP A 212 -1.04 -8.85 31.29
CA ASP A 212 -1.04 -7.59 30.56
C ASP A 212 -0.77 -7.99 29.11
N SER A 213 -1.84 -8.40 28.45
CA SER A 213 -1.78 -9.10 27.17
C SER A 213 -1.50 -8.12 26.02
N ASN A 214 -1.91 -6.87 26.18
CA ASN A 214 -1.66 -5.80 25.21
C ASN A 214 -0.32 -5.07 25.47
N THR A 215 0.40 -5.43 26.54
CA THR A 215 1.71 -4.89 26.94
C THR A 215 1.72 -3.38 27.11
N ASP A 216 0.57 -2.80 27.46
CA ASP A 216 0.42 -1.37 27.67
C ASP A 216 0.94 -0.94 29.06
N GLY A 217 1.32 -1.89 29.91
CA GLY A 217 1.84 -1.72 31.27
C GLY A 217 0.79 -1.38 32.30
N PHE A 218 -0.47 -1.75 32.04
CA PHE A 218 -1.52 -1.93 33.02
C PHE A 218 -1.94 -3.41 33.07
N CYS A 219 -2.31 -3.90 34.25
CA CYS A 219 -2.89 -5.24 34.36
C CYS A 219 -4.27 -5.27 33.69
N ASP A 220 -4.56 -6.34 32.93
CA ASP A 220 -5.84 -6.53 32.23
C ASP A 220 -7.03 -6.62 33.20
N LEU A 221 -6.79 -7.07 34.44
CA LEU A 221 -7.79 -7.21 35.49
C LEU A 221 -7.56 -6.21 36.63
N ALA A 222 -8.66 -5.70 37.17
CA ALA A 222 -8.67 -4.83 38.35
C ALA A 222 -8.23 -5.58 39.61
N TYR A 223 -7.51 -4.90 40.50
CA TYR A 223 -7.10 -5.45 41.79
C TYR A 223 -8.11 -5.10 42.88
N ASN A 224 -8.82 -6.10 43.38
CA ASN A 224 -9.83 -5.93 44.42
C ASN A 224 -9.19 -6.04 45.81
N LEU A 225 -9.08 -4.92 46.54
CA LEU A 225 -8.48 -4.88 47.88
C LEU A 225 -9.50 -5.22 48.96
N SER A 226 -10.73 -4.70 48.84
CA SER A 226 -11.86 -5.02 49.70
C SER A 226 -13.17 -4.51 49.07
N GLN A 227 -14.32 -4.76 49.72
CA GLN A 227 -15.60 -4.19 49.29
C GLN A 227 -15.48 -2.67 49.10
N ASN A 228 -15.91 -2.17 47.92
CA ASN A 228 -15.82 -0.77 47.47
C ASN A 228 -14.39 -0.19 47.33
N ASN A 229 -13.35 -1.04 47.37
CA ASN A 229 -11.95 -0.62 47.29
C ASN A 229 -11.24 -1.43 46.20
N VAL A 230 -11.30 -0.90 44.98
CA VAL A 230 -10.76 -1.56 43.78
C VAL A 230 -9.82 -0.60 43.08
N ASP A 231 -8.64 -1.10 42.73
CA ASP A 231 -7.74 -0.46 41.78
C ASP A 231 -8.09 -0.97 40.38
N TYR A 232 -8.76 -0.12 39.59
CA TYR A 232 -9.21 -0.49 38.24
C TYR A 232 -8.13 -0.41 37.17
N LEU A 233 -6.99 0.21 37.46
CA LEU A 233 -5.87 0.33 36.50
C LEU A 233 -4.53 -0.01 37.19
N PRO A 234 -4.36 -1.20 37.81
CA PRO A 234 -3.10 -1.55 38.46
C PRO A 234 -1.97 -1.51 37.43
N LEU A 235 -0.82 -0.97 37.81
CA LEU A 235 0.35 -0.94 36.94
C LEU A 235 0.92 -2.36 36.79
N SER A 236 1.43 -2.69 35.61
CA SER A 236 2.07 -3.96 35.27
C SER A 236 3.57 -3.73 35.04
N ASN A 237 4.40 -4.76 35.25
CA ASN A 237 5.83 -4.73 34.91
C ASN A 237 6.11 -5.01 33.42
N LYS A 238 5.09 -5.35 32.63
CA LYS A 238 5.20 -5.66 31.20
C LYS A 238 4.89 -4.41 30.40
N TYR A 239 5.89 -3.78 29.79
CA TYR A 239 5.66 -2.67 28.87
C TYR A 239 6.59 -2.79 27.67
N THR A 240 5.99 -2.87 26.47
CA THR A 240 6.73 -2.79 25.21
C THR A 240 6.17 -1.66 24.35
N PRO A 241 6.93 -0.57 24.12
CA PRO A 241 6.46 0.55 23.30
C PRO A 241 6.36 0.10 21.84
N ASP A 242 5.20 0.34 21.22
CA ASP A 242 5.08 0.22 19.76
C ASP A 242 5.52 1.52 19.08
N LEU A 243 6.49 1.36 18.20
CA LEU A 243 7.09 2.43 17.40
C LEU A 243 6.80 2.26 15.91
N THR A 244 6.00 1.27 15.53
CA THR A 244 5.69 0.96 14.13
C THR A 244 4.45 1.74 13.68
N PRO A 245 4.57 2.62 12.67
CA PRO A 245 3.40 3.28 12.12
C PRO A 245 2.54 2.34 11.27
N PRO A 246 1.22 2.63 11.14
CA PRO A 246 0.36 1.88 10.24
C PRO A 246 0.87 1.91 8.79
N LYS A 247 0.75 0.80 8.06
CA LYS A 247 0.96 0.81 6.61
C LYS A 247 -0.36 1.14 5.93
N ILE A 248 -0.37 2.14 5.04
CA ILE A 248 -1.59 2.57 4.34
C ILE A 248 -1.33 2.79 2.84
N LYS A 249 -2.31 2.44 2.00
CA LYS A 249 -2.31 2.71 0.57
C LYS A 249 -3.73 2.96 0.05
N ILE A 250 -3.89 3.94 -0.84
CA ILE A 250 -5.11 4.08 -1.65
C ILE A 250 -4.96 3.18 -2.89
N ILE A 251 -5.90 2.24 -3.06
CA ILE A 251 -5.96 1.31 -4.21
C ILE A 251 -6.71 1.97 -5.38
N SER A 252 -7.79 2.68 -5.09
CA SER A 252 -8.55 3.49 -6.05
C SER A 252 -9.20 4.68 -5.33
N PRO A 253 -9.42 5.83 -6.00
CA PRO A 253 -9.06 6.12 -7.40
C PRO A 253 -7.54 6.30 -7.62
N LYS A 254 -7.11 6.35 -8.89
CA LYS A 254 -5.71 6.62 -9.29
C LYS A 254 -5.50 8.12 -9.52
N ASP A 255 -4.24 8.57 -9.53
CA ASP A 255 -3.91 9.96 -9.87
C ASP A 255 -4.48 10.36 -11.24
N ASN A 256 -4.99 11.59 -11.32
CA ASN A 256 -5.62 12.17 -12.52
C ASN A 256 -6.86 11.41 -13.04
N GLN A 257 -7.47 10.54 -12.24
CA GLN A 257 -8.66 9.80 -12.65
C GLN A 257 -9.88 10.73 -12.76
N ILE A 258 -10.64 10.59 -13.85
CA ILE A 258 -11.94 11.25 -14.03
C ILE A 258 -13.03 10.35 -13.46
N ILE A 259 -13.85 10.90 -12.56
CA ILE A 259 -14.98 10.22 -11.94
C ILE A 259 -16.26 10.93 -12.36
N ASN A 260 -17.08 10.29 -13.19
CA ASN A 260 -18.33 10.84 -13.74
C ASN A 260 -19.48 10.86 -12.71
N SER A 261 -19.18 11.20 -11.46
CA SER A 261 -20.10 11.20 -10.32
C SER A 261 -19.63 12.20 -9.26
N SER A 262 -20.57 12.75 -8.49
CA SER A 262 -20.27 13.53 -7.26
C SER A 262 -19.92 12.62 -6.07
N GLU A 263 -20.12 11.31 -6.19
CA GLU A 263 -19.71 10.31 -5.22
C GLU A 263 -18.37 9.68 -5.65
N ILE A 264 -17.34 9.90 -4.84
CA ILE A 264 -16.00 9.34 -5.02
C ILE A 264 -15.92 8.05 -4.21
N GLU A 265 -15.86 6.91 -4.88
CA GLU A 265 -15.59 5.61 -4.25
C GLU A 265 -14.07 5.42 -4.06
N ILE A 266 -13.65 5.27 -2.81
CA ILE A 266 -12.25 5.18 -2.40
C ILE A 266 -12.02 3.80 -1.78
N LYS A 267 -11.19 2.99 -2.43
CA LYS A 267 -10.72 1.71 -1.90
C LYS A 267 -9.37 1.91 -1.25
N ILE A 268 -9.26 1.62 0.04
CA ILE A 268 -8.01 1.75 0.80
C ILE A 268 -7.61 0.41 1.41
N GLN A 269 -6.32 0.22 1.60
CA GLN A 269 -5.75 -0.89 2.35
C GLN A 269 -4.90 -0.33 3.47
N VAL A 270 -5.21 -0.76 4.69
CA VAL A 270 -4.43 -0.44 5.89
C VAL A 270 -4.02 -1.74 6.57
N SER A 271 -2.80 -1.82 7.09
CA SER A 271 -2.36 -2.96 7.89
C SER A 271 -1.65 -2.48 9.15
N ASP A 272 -2.32 -2.67 10.27
CA ASP A 272 -1.79 -2.45 11.61
C ASP A 272 -2.62 -3.28 12.60
N SER A 273 -1.96 -3.91 13.57
CA SER A 273 -2.61 -4.75 14.60
C SER A 273 -3.21 -3.94 15.76
N ARG A 274 -2.80 -2.68 15.89
CA ARG A 274 -3.24 -1.72 16.91
C ARG A 274 -3.77 -0.44 16.27
N LEU A 275 -4.36 -0.57 15.08
CA LEU A 275 -5.03 0.53 14.39
C LEU A 275 -6.11 1.15 15.31
N ASN A 276 -6.10 2.47 15.41
CA ASN A 276 -7.13 3.23 16.11
C ASN A 276 -8.18 3.74 15.10
N TYR A 277 -7.75 4.54 14.12
CA TYR A 277 -8.63 5.01 13.05
C TYR A 277 -7.87 5.48 11.81
N VAL A 278 -8.56 5.57 10.68
CA VAL A 278 -8.09 6.20 9.43
C VAL A 278 -8.99 7.35 9.08
N ASN A 279 -8.41 8.53 8.83
CA ASN A 279 -9.12 9.71 8.37
C ASN A 279 -8.89 9.89 6.87
N ILE A 280 -9.98 9.98 6.10
CA ILE A 280 -9.94 10.09 4.64
C ILE A 280 -10.64 11.39 4.26
N SER A 281 -9.98 12.25 3.50
CA SER A 281 -10.50 13.57 3.13
C SER A 281 -10.33 13.88 1.65
N ALA A 282 -11.33 14.53 1.07
CA ALA A 282 -11.22 15.18 -0.23
C ALA A 282 -10.94 16.67 -0.03
N GLU A 283 -9.84 17.13 -0.59
CA GLU A 283 -9.33 18.49 -0.53
C GLU A 283 -9.46 19.16 -1.89
N GLN A 284 -9.94 20.41 -1.91
CA GLN A 284 -9.95 21.26 -3.10
C GLN A 284 -9.33 22.60 -2.73
N ASN A 285 -8.33 23.05 -3.49
CA ASN A 285 -7.56 24.28 -3.23
C ASN A 285 -6.94 24.35 -1.81
N GLY A 286 -6.52 23.20 -1.27
CA GLY A 286 -5.93 23.10 0.06
C GLY A 286 -6.93 23.09 1.22
N GLU A 287 -8.24 23.17 0.94
CA GLU A 287 -9.28 23.05 1.96
C GLU A 287 -9.97 21.69 1.91
N ILE A 288 -10.15 21.06 3.08
CA ILE A 288 -10.94 19.83 3.21
C ILE A 288 -12.42 20.16 2.96
N LYS A 289 -12.97 19.65 1.86
CA LYS A 289 -14.41 19.79 1.53
C LYS A 289 -15.25 18.72 2.20
N LYS A 290 -14.72 17.50 2.28
CA LYS A 290 -15.39 16.36 2.93
C LYS A 290 -14.37 15.45 3.59
N SER A 291 -14.76 14.81 4.69
CA SER A 291 -13.97 13.75 5.33
C SER A 291 -14.85 12.64 5.89
N ILE A 292 -14.26 11.46 6.02
CA ILE A 292 -14.86 10.27 6.65
C ILE A 292 -13.79 9.54 7.45
N THR A 293 -14.21 8.86 8.51
CA THR A 293 -13.32 8.09 9.39
C THR A 293 -13.75 6.63 9.40
N ILE A 294 -12.78 5.71 9.32
CA ILE A 294 -12.98 4.27 9.53
C ILE A 294 -12.09 3.76 10.66
N THR A 295 -12.47 2.64 11.28
CA THR A 295 -11.73 2.02 12.40
C THR A 295 -11.24 0.60 12.10
N GLU A 296 -11.56 0.07 10.92
CA GLU A 296 -11.25 -1.32 10.55
C GLU A 296 -9.90 -1.43 9.83
N SER A 297 -9.13 -2.45 10.20
CA SER A 297 -7.90 -2.83 9.52
C SER A 297 -8.21 -3.71 8.30
N GLY A 298 -7.32 -3.76 7.32
CA GLY A 298 -7.52 -4.49 6.06
C GLY A 298 -7.97 -3.61 4.90
N THR A 299 -8.72 -4.18 3.94
CA THR A 299 -9.22 -3.47 2.77
C THR A 299 -10.63 -2.97 3.01
N SER A 300 -10.84 -1.66 2.87
CA SER A 300 -12.13 -0.99 3.02
C SER A 300 -12.48 -0.17 1.79
N VAL A 301 -13.77 -0.09 1.48
CA VAL A 301 -14.32 0.78 0.44
C VAL A 301 -15.20 1.83 1.11
N VAL A 302 -14.90 3.11 0.88
CA VAL A 302 -15.68 4.23 1.40
C VAL A 302 -16.18 5.10 0.26
N LYS A 303 -17.36 5.70 0.44
CA LYS A 303 -17.98 6.61 -0.52
C LYS A 303 -17.98 8.01 0.04
N LEU A 304 -17.41 8.95 -0.70
CA LEU A 304 -17.25 10.33 -0.29
C LEU A 304 -17.96 11.24 -1.30
N VAL A 305 -19.06 11.87 -0.87
CA VAL A 305 -19.87 12.76 -1.72
C VAL A 305 -19.36 14.19 -1.61
N VAL A 306 -19.01 14.80 -2.74
CA VAL A 306 -18.58 16.20 -2.87
C VAL A 306 -19.71 17.06 -3.44
N ASP A 307 -19.87 18.28 -2.92
CA ASP A 307 -21.03 19.14 -3.23
C ASP A 307 -20.88 19.94 -4.54
N LYS A 308 -19.69 19.96 -5.15
CA LYS A 308 -19.39 20.67 -6.40
C LYS A 308 -18.44 19.86 -7.28
N GLY A 309 -18.58 19.95 -8.60
CA GLY A 309 -17.58 19.41 -9.54
C GLY A 309 -16.22 20.10 -9.42
N GLY A 310 -15.16 19.47 -9.90
CA GLY A 310 -13.81 20.03 -10.00
C GLY A 310 -12.71 19.05 -9.57
N TYR A 311 -11.48 19.57 -9.40
CA TYR A 311 -10.33 18.78 -8.98
C TYR A 311 -10.29 18.57 -7.47
N TYR A 312 -10.12 17.32 -7.06
CA TYR A 312 -9.98 16.91 -5.68
C TYR A 312 -8.68 16.15 -5.45
N ASN A 313 -8.02 16.44 -4.34
CA ASN A 313 -6.94 15.61 -3.80
C ASN A 313 -7.50 14.76 -2.67
N ILE A 314 -7.30 13.45 -2.72
CA ILE A 314 -7.74 12.56 -1.66
C ILE A 314 -6.55 12.22 -0.78
N THR A 315 -6.62 12.57 0.49
CA THR A 315 -5.63 12.23 1.52
C THR A 315 -6.22 11.20 2.46
N ALA A 316 -5.48 10.12 2.77
CA ALA A 316 -5.84 9.16 3.78
C ALA A 316 -4.71 9.04 4.82
N THR A 317 -5.02 9.23 6.10
CA THR A 317 -4.07 9.19 7.21
C THR A 317 -4.53 8.19 8.26
N ALA A 318 -3.72 7.17 8.54
CA ALA A 318 -3.96 6.16 9.56
C ALA A 318 -3.24 6.51 10.87
N TYR A 319 -3.89 6.19 11.99
CA TYR A 319 -3.40 6.39 13.36
C TYR A 319 -3.54 5.08 14.14
N ASP A 320 -2.50 4.69 14.87
CA ASP A 320 -2.56 3.57 15.83
C ASP A 320 -2.92 4.07 17.26
N TYR A 321 -3.07 3.14 18.21
CA TYR A 321 -3.31 3.49 19.63
C TYR A 321 -2.09 4.05 20.36
N ALA A 322 -0.87 3.89 19.85
CA ALA A 322 0.34 4.50 20.41
C ALA A 322 0.57 5.94 19.94
N GLY A 323 -0.17 6.40 18.92
CA GLY A 323 -0.05 7.72 18.30
C GLY A 323 0.90 7.75 17.10
N ASN A 324 1.37 6.61 16.60
CA ASN A 324 2.09 6.53 15.33
C ASN A 324 1.11 6.76 14.18
N GLN A 325 1.56 7.46 13.13
CA GLN A 325 0.72 7.80 11.99
C GLN A 325 1.46 7.61 10.66
N ASN A 326 0.69 7.35 9.60
CA ASN A 326 1.18 7.32 8.24
C ASN A 326 0.10 7.82 7.28
N SER A 327 0.49 8.44 6.18
CA SER A 327 -0.44 9.03 5.22
C SER A 327 -0.10 8.67 3.77
N THR A 328 -1.14 8.67 2.94
CA THR A 328 -1.06 8.49 1.49
C THR A 328 -1.96 9.50 0.81
N LYS A 329 -1.61 9.93 -0.40
CA LYS A 329 -2.35 10.94 -1.16
C LYS A 329 -2.45 10.54 -2.63
N ILE A 330 -3.60 10.83 -3.23
CA ILE A 330 -3.80 10.86 -4.69
C ILE A 330 -4.29 12.25 -5.08
N THR A 331 -3.97 12.68 -6.29
CA THR A 331 -4.16 14.06 -6.74
C THR A 331 -4.96 14.16 -8.04
N ASN A 332 -5.54 15.33 -8.24
CA ASN A 332 -6.23 15.73 -9.49
C ASN A 332 -7.38 14.79 -9.88
N ILE A 333 -8.17 14.33 -8.91
CA ILE A 333 -9.40 13.59 -9.18
C ILE A 333 -10.42 14.57 -9.73
N LEU A 334 -10.73 14.44 -11.02
CA LEU A 334 -11.68 15.34 -11.68
C LEU A 334 -13.10 14.78 -11.57
N THR A 335 -14.01 15.57 -11.01
CA THR A 335 -15.45 15.30 -11.07
C THR A 335 -16.13 16.33 -12.01
N PRO A 336 -16.95 15.92 -13.00
CA PRO A 336 -17.62 16.84 -13.93
C PRO A 336 -18.44 17.92 -13.23
N ILE A 337 -18.59 19.08 -13.87
CA ILE A 337 -19.23 20.27 -13.29
C ILE A 337 -20.74 20.28 -13.63
N GLY A 338 -21.58 20.13 -12.60
CA GLY A 338 -23.03 20.22 -12.74
C GLY A 338 -23.51 21.67 -12.89
N ILE A 339 -24.37 21.92 -13.87
CA ILE A 339 -25.09 23.19 -14.04
C ILE A 339 -26.60 22.96 -13.86
N SER A 340 -27.21 23.78 -13.00
CA SER A 340 -28.62 23.64 -12.58
C SER A 340 -29.49 24.84 -12.95
N LYS A 341 -28.90 25.84 -13.61
CA LYS A 341 -29.46 27.15 -14.00
C LYS A 341 -28.64 27.70 -15.16
N CYS A 342 -29.08 28.80 -15.78
CA CYS A 342 -28.32 29.46 -16.83
C CYS A 342 -26.95 29.94 -16.29
N ASP A 343 -25.87 29.68 -17.03
CA ASP A 343 -24.50 29.87 -16.55
C ASP A 343 -23.49 30.15 -17.68
N ASN A 344 -22.34 30.74 -17.31
CA ASN A 344 -21.20 30.94 -18.20
C ASN A 344 -20.19 29.81 -18.01
N LEU A 345 -19.94 29.03 -19.07
CA LEU A 345 -18.97 27.94 -19.04
C LEU A 345 -17.61 28.46 -19.49
N ASN A 346 -16.72 28.76 -18.54
CA ASN A 346 -15.48 29.50 -18.78
C ASN A 346 -14.20 28.74 -18.41
N MET A 347 -14.30 27.48 -17.97
CA MET A 347 -13.13 26.66 -17.64
C MET A 347 -12.76 25.80 -18.86
N GLU A 348 -11.63 26.13 -19.48
CA GLU A 348 -11.10 25.42 -20.65
C GLU A 348 -10.83 23.94 -20.33
N GLY A 349 -11.22 23.03 -21.24
CA GLY A 349 -10.96 21.60 -21.10
C GLY A 349 -11.93 20.83 -20.19
N GLU A 350 -12.91 21.51 -19.60
CA GLU A 350 -13.81 20.92 -18.61
C GLU A 350 -15.06 20.27 -19.21
N ASN A 351 -15.59 19.28 -18.48
CA ASN A 351 -16.83 18.58 -18.81
C ASN A 351 -17.97 19.07 -17.90
N TYR A 352 -18.97 19.70 -18.51
CA TYR A 352 -20.18 20.18 -17.86
C TYR A 352 -21.36 19.26 -18.15
N PHE A 353 -22.31 19.17 -17.21
CA PHE A 353 -23.57 18.50 -17.45
C PHE A 353 -24.76 19.22 -16.82
N LEU A 354 -25.94 19.10 -17.43
CA LEU A 354 -27.17 19.57 -16.79
C LEU A 354 -27.60 18.62 -15.68
N GLU A 355 -27.78 19.16 -14.47
CA GLU A 355 -28.29 18.41 -13.32
C GLU A 355 -29.81 18.16 -13.41
N LYS A 356 -30.52 19.08 -14.07
CA LYS A 356 -31.97 19.11 -14.21
C LYS A 356 -32.36 20.00 -15.39
N ASP A 357 -33.63 20.03 -15.73
CA ASP A 357 -34.21 21.01 -16.65
C ASP A 357 -33.96 22.45 -16.16
N ILE A 358 -33.60 23.34 -17.08
CA ILE A 358 -33.54 24.80 -16.87
C ILE A 358 -34.77 25.40 -17.53
N THR A 359 -35.64 26.04 -16.74
CA THR A 359 -36.92 26.58 -17.21
C THR A 359 -37.14 28.02 -16.73
N ASN A 360 -37.59 28.90 -17.63
CA ASN A 360 -38.15 30.22 -17.30
C ASN A 360 -37.26 31.12 -16.42
N GLU A 361 -35.94 31.12 -16.66
CA GLU A 361 -35.07 32.08 -15.98
C GLU A 361 -35.13 33.44 -16.70
N GLU A 362 -35.08 34.54 -15.94
CA GLU A 362 -34.96 35.91 -16.48
C GLU A 362 -33.60 36.05 -17.20
N THR A 363 -33.54 35.58 -18.44
CA THR A 363 -32.30 35.64 -19.22
C THR A 363 -32.19 36.99 -19.91
N GLY A 364 -31.08 37.70 -19.68
CA GLY A 364 -30.66 38.88 -20.45
C GLY A 364 -30.25 38.55 -21.90
N GLY A 365 -30.91 37.58 -22.54
CA GLY A 365 -30.63 37.11 -23.90
C GLY A 365 -30.17 35.66 -23.97
N ILE A 366 -29.16 35.27 -23.17
CA ILE A 366 -28.46 33.97 -23.28
C ILE A 366 -28.69 33.11 -22.03
N CYS A 367 -28.92 31.79 -22.19
CA CYS A 367 -28.91 30.86 -21.05
C CYS A 367 -27.54 30.23 -20.77
N VAL A 368 -27.04 29.39 -21.69
CA VAL A 368 -25.71 28.77 -21.54
C VAL A 368 -24.74 29.47 -22.46
N ASN A 369 -23.79 30.21 -21.89
CA ASN A 369 -22.79 30.95 -22.65
C ASN A 369 -21.43 30.24 -22.55
N ILE A 370 -20.90 29.74 -23.66
CA ILE A 370 -19.64 28.99 -23.69
C ILE A 370 -18.49 29.95 -24.00
N GLN A 371 -17.63 30.19 -23.00
CA GLN A 371 -16.61 31.24 -23.00
C GLN A 371 -15.17 30.72 -23.10
N ALA A 372 -14.93 29.39 -23.03
CA ALA A 372 -13.61 28.78 -23.22
C ALA A 372 -13.63 27.66 -24.26
N ASP A 373 -12.46 27.33 -24.81
CA ASP A 373 -12.28 26.25 -25.77
C ASP A 373 -12.34 24.87 -25.07
N ASN A 374 -12.43 23.80 -25.87
CA ASN A 374 -12.32 22.42 -25.38
C ASN A 374 -13.35 22.03 -24.29
N ILE A 375 -14.53 22.66 -24.29
CA ILE A 375 -15.62 22.37 -23.35
C ILE A 375 -16.53 21.28 -23.91
N THR A 376 -16.90 20.31 -23.05
CA THR A 376 -18.03 19.41 -23.32
C THR A 376 -19.23 19.80 -22.47
N LEU A 377 -20.40 19.95 -23.09
CA LEU A 377 -21.68 20.09 -22.42
C LEU A 377 -22.58 18.89 -22.75
N ASP A 378 -22.84 18.05 -21.73
CA ASP A 378 -23.79 16.95 -21.80
C ASP A 378 -25.07 17.28 -21.03
N CYS A 379 -26.15 17.57 -21.75
CA CYS A 379 -27.42 17.92 -21.14
C CYS A 379 -28.15 16.72 -20.51
N ARG A 380 -27.70 15.47 -20.72
CA ARG A 380 -28.32 14.25 -20.16
C ARG A 380 -29.83 14.15 -20.41
N ASN A 381 -30.27 14.58 -21.59
CA ASN A 381 -31.67 14.67 -22.02
C ASN A 381 -32.54 15.68 -21.25
N ASN A 382 -31.94 16.53 -20.40
CA ASN A 382 -32.62 17.66 -19.77
C ASN A 382 -32.89 18.78 -20.78
N THR A 383 -33.87 19.59 -20.44
CA THR A 383 -34.43 20.66 -21.27
C THR A 383 -33.89 22.02 -20.88
N ILE A 384 -33.50 22.82 -21.87
CA ILE A 384 -33.26 24.27 -21.75
C ILE A 384 -34.44 24.99 -22.41
N TYR A 385 -35.31 25.58 -21.60
CA TYR A 385 -36.58 26.16 -22.04
C TYR A 385 -36.75 27.62 -21.64
N TYR A 386 -37.22 28.42 -22.61
CA TYR A 386 -37.60 29.83 -22.42
C TYR A 386 -39.01 30.11 -22.94
N SER A 387 -39.75 31.01 -22.29
CA SER A 387 -41.16 31.30 -22.60
C SER A 387 -41.47 32.74 -22.98
N ALA A 388 -40.50 33.66 -22.98
CA ALA A 388 -40.78 35.08 -23.24
C ALA A 388 -40.54 35.45 -24.71
N HIS A 389 -41.47 36.22 -25.29
CA HIS A 389 -41.42 36.67 -26.68
C HIS A 389 -41.08 38.17 -26.72
N GLY A 390 -40.10 38.59 -27.53
CA GLY A 390 -39.86 40.02 -27.83
C GLY A 390 -38.40 40.50 -27.93
N ILE A 391 -37.40 39.69 -27.58
CA ILE A 391 -35.96 39.99 -27.73
C ILE A 391 -35.29 38.79 -28.43
N ILE A 392 -34.20 39.02 -29.17
CA ILE A 392 -33.35 37.93 -29.71
C ILE A 392 -32.71 37.18 -28.55
N THR A 393 -33.06 35.91 -28.38
CA THR A 393 -32.58 35.05 -27.28
C THR A 393 -31.90 33.78 -27.76
N GLN A 394 -30.91 33.29 -26.99
CA GLN A 394 -30.09 32.12 -27.30
C GLN A 394 -30.15 31.08 -26.18
N GLY A 395 -30.50 29.84 -26.52
CA GLY A 395 -30.43 28.72 -25.56
C GLY A 395 -29.00 28.39 -25.20
N ILE A 396 -28.17 28.12 -26.21
CA ILE A 396 -26.72 28.00 -26.07
C ILE A 396 -26.04 28.99 -27.03
N HIS A 397 -25.08 29.75 -26.52
CA HIS A 397 -24.27 30.68 -27.30
C HIS A 397 -22.79 30.29 -27.28
N ILE A 398 -22.18 30.31 -28.46
CA ILE A 398 -20.76 30.01 -28.69
C ILE A 398 -20.20 31.13 -29.57
N ASP A 399 -19.29 31.94 -29.04
CA ASP A 399 -18.68 33.06 -29.79
C ASP A 399 -17.16 32.94 -29.79
N ASN A 400 -16.58 32.85 -30.99
CA ASN A 400 -15.13 32.72 -31.22
C ASN A 400 -14.50 31.58 -30.40
N LYS A 401 -15.12 30.39 -30.40
CA LYS A 401 -14.62 29.18 -29.72
C LYS A 401 -14.44 28.01 -30.66
N LYS A 402 -13.60 27.07 -30.22
CA LYS A 402 -13.32 25.81 -30.93
C LYS A 402 -13.32 24.59 -30.02
N ASN A 403 -13.50 23.43 -30.65
CA ASN A 403 -13.52 22.11 -30.01
C ASN A 403 -14.59 21.97 -28.90
N ILE A 404 -15.72 22.65 -29.07
CA ILE A 404 -16.86 22.53 -28.17
C ILE A 404 -17.69 21.30 -28.55
N ILE A 405 -18.06 20.48 -27.57
CA ILE A 405 -18.94 19.31 -27.77
C ILE A 405 -20.27 19.57 -27.06
N ILE A 406 -21.39 19.55 -27.77
CA ILE A 406 -22.74 19.66 -27.21
C ILE A 406 -23.52 18.39 -27.54
N LYS A 407 -24.08 17.74 -26.51
CA LYS A 407 -24.85 16.51 -26.72
C LYS A 407 -26.00 16.30 -25.74
N ASN A 408 -26.95 15.46 -26.16
CA ASN A 408 -28.08 15.02 -25.35
C ASN A 408 -28.96 16.17 -24.84
N CYS A 409 -29.08 17.28 -25.59
CA CYS A 409 -29.82 18.47 -25.16
C CYS A 409 -31.22 18.52 -25.75
N LYS A 410 -32.21 18.99 -24.98
CA LYS A 410 -33.53 19.37 -25.49
C LYS A 410 -33.69 20.88 -25.40
N ILE A 411 -33.78 21.58 -26.52
CA ILE A 411 -33.76 23.06 -26.51
C ILE A 411 -35.00 23.58 -27.23
N ARG A 412 -35.78 24.41 -26.52
CA ARG A 412 -37.05 24.95 -27.04
C ARG A 412 -37.42 26.34 -26.53
N GLY A 413 -38.19 27.07 -27.32
CA GLY A 413 -38.74 28.38 -26.97
C GLY A 413 -37.78 29.57 -27.13
N TRP A 414 -36.63 29.37 -27.78
CA TRP A 414 -35.61 30.40 -28.01
C TRP A 414 -35.73 31.03 -29.40
N THR A 415 -35.17 32.23 -29.60
CA THR A 415 -34.99 32.76 -30.96
C THR A 415 -33.99 31.91 -31.73
N TYR A 416 -32.87 31.58 -31.09
CA TYR A 416 -31.89 30.62 -31.58
C TYR A 416 -31.72 29.53 -30.53
N GLY A 417 -32.02 28.27 -30.86
CA GLY A 417 -31.76 27.15 -29.96
C GLY A 417 -30.26 27.10 -29.62
N ILE A 418 -29.42 27.11 -30.67
CA ILE A 418 -27.98 27.33 -30.56
C ILE A 418 -27.56 28.46 -31.53
N LEU A 419 -26.71 29.37 -31.06
CA LEU A 419 -26.03 30.37 -31.90
C LEU A 419 -24.52 30.15 -31.85
N LEU A 420 -23.91 29.93 -33.02
CA LEU A 420 -22.44 29.94 -33.21
C LEU A 420 -22.04 31.20 -33.96
N GLU A 421 -21.10 31.96 -33.42
CA GLU A 421 -20.51 33.14 -34.05
C GLU A 421 -19.01 32.96 -34.18
N ASN A 422 -18.46 33.14 -35.38
CA ASN A 422 -17.02 33.03 -35.67
C ASN A 422 -16.36 31.75 -35.10
N SER A 423 -17.13 30.67 -34.97
CA SER A 423 -16.74 29.48 -34.21
C SER A 423 -16.48 28.30 -35.13
N SER A 424 -15.51 27.45 -34.77
CA SER A 424 -15.08 26.34 -35.65
C SER A 424 -14.70 25.05 -34.95
N LYS A 425 -14.74 23.92 -35.65
CA LYS A 425 -14.37 22.59 -35.13
C LYS A 425 -15.21 22.13 -33.94
N ASN A 426 -16.42 22.64 -33.79
CA ASN A 426 -17.35 22.22 -32.75
C ASN A 426 -18.17 21.01 -33.20
N THR A 427 -18.63 20.19 -32.26
CA THR A 427 -19.43 18.98 -32.53
C THR A 427 -20.76 19.06 -31.79
N ILE A 428 -21.86 18.95 -32.51
CA ILE A 428 -23.23 19.00 -31.95
C ILE A 428 -23.96 17.74 -32.40
N PHE A 429 -24.37 16.90 -31.45
CA PHE A 429 -25.03 15.64 -31.80
C PHE A 429 -26.03 15.15 -30.75
N ASN A 430 -26.89 14.21 -31.14
CA ASN A 430 -27.87 13.57 -30.28
C ASN A 430 -28.74 14.56 -29.49
N SER A 431 -29.10 15.68 -30.09
CA SER A 431 -29.85 16.77 -29.45
C SER A 431 -31.13 17.08 -30.22
N VAL A 432 -32.13 17.61 -29.52
CA VAL A 432 -33.48 17.91 -30.02
C VAL A 432 -33.75 19.41 -29.92
N PHE A 433 -33.97 20.05 -31.06
CA PHE A 433 -34.25 21.47 -31.20
C PHE A 433 -35.66 21.66 -31.74
N TYR A 434 -36.60 22.15 -30.92
CA TYR A 434 -38.00 22.26 -31.33
C TYR A 434 -38.67 23.52 -30.79
N ASN A 435 -39.67 24.05 -31.49
CA ASN A 435 -40.38 25.28 -31.10
C ASN A 435 -39.45 26.47 -30.80
N ASN A 436 -38.33 26.57 -31.49
CA ASN A 436 -37.49 27.78 -31.55
C ASN A 436 -37.81 28.55 -32.84
N THR A 437 -37.48 29.84 -32.91
CA THR A 437 -37.58 30.58 -34.18
C THR A 437 -36.62 29.98 -35.21
N HIS A 438 -35.39 29.71 -34.78
CA HIS A 438 -34.44 28.85 -35.48
C HIS A 438 -33.84 27.81 -34.55
N GLY A 439 -33.71 26.56 -35.01
CA GLY A 439 -33.08 25.49 -34.24
C GLY A 439 -31.59 25.77 -33.99
N ILE A 440 -30.87 26.13 -35.06
CA ILE A 440 -29.46 26.53 -35.01
C ILE A 440 -29.20 27.74 -35.93
N CYS A 441 -28.37 28.66 -35.48
CA CYS A 441 -27.87 29.80 -36.25
C CYS A 441 -26.34 29.73 -36.34
N LEU A 442 -25.80 29.84 -37.55
CA LEU A 442 -24.36 29.86 -37.85
C LEU A 442 -24.00 31.22 -38.45
N SER A 443 -23.29 32.05 -37.69
CA SER A 443 -22.79 33.36 -38.12
C SER A 443 -21.28 33.27 -38.37
N SER A 444 -20.83 33.43 -39.63
CA SER A 444 -19.41 33.33 -40.03
C SER A 444 -18.66 32.12 -39.42
N SER A 445 -19.34 30.99 -39.23
CA SER A 445 -18.84 29.81 -38.51
C SER A 445 -18.55 28.65 -39.47
N SER A 446 -17.46 27.91 -39.24
CA SER A 446 -16.95 26.93 -40.21
C SER A 446 -16.44 25.64 -39.57
N ASN A 447 -16.35 24.56 -40.34
CA ASN A 447 -15.78 23.28 -39.93
C ASN A 447 -16.42 22.67 -38.67
N ASN A 448 -17.70 22.97 -38.40
CA ASN A 448 -18.45 22.35 -37.32
C ASN A 448 -19.10 21.05 -37.81
N LYS A 449 -19.17 20.02 -36.95
CA LYS A 449 -19.81 18.73 -37.22
C LYS A 449 -21.16 18.67 -36.49
N ILE A 450 -22.26 18.59 -37.23
CA ILE A 450 -23.62 18.57 -36.68
C ILE A 450 -24.32 17.32 -37.24
N TYR A 451 -24.57 16.31 -36.41
CA TYR A 451 -25.14 15.03 -36.89
C TYR A 451 -26.03 14.37 -35.83
N ASN A 452 -26.93 13.49 -36.25
CA ASN A 452 -27.87 12.78 -35.39
C ASN A 452 -28.64 13.71 -34.44
N ASN A 453 -29.08 14.87 -34.92
CA ASN A 453 -29.95 15.78 -34.18
C ASN A 453 -31.36 15.79 -34.78
N LEU A 454 -32.37 16.11 -33.97
CA LEU A 454 -33.73 16.36 -34.42
C LEU A 454 -33.97 17.87 -34.46
N PHE A 455 -34.14 18.42 -35.65
CA PHE A 455 -34.57 19.81 -35.85
C PHE A 455 -36.05 19.83 -36.22
N ASN A 456 -36.90 20.39 -35.36
CA ASN A 456 -38.34 20.52 -35.58
C ASN A 456 -38.83 21.94 -35.25
N ASN A 457 -38.50 22.89 -36.13
CA ASN A 457 -38.81 24.30 -35.99
C ASN A 457 -39.36 24.83 -37.32
N THR A 458 -40.08 25.95 -37.28
CA THR A 458 -40.57 26.59 -38.52
C THR A 458 -39.42 26.89 -39.49
N ASN A 459 -38.29 27.36 -38.96
CA ASN A 459 -37.02 27.45 -39.66
C ASN A 459 -35.98 26.65 -38.87
N ASN A 460 -35.35 25.64 -39.47
CA ASN A 460 -34.41 24.79 -38.71
C ASN A 460 -33.01 25.41 -38.62
N VAL A 461 -32.52 26.00 -39.71
CA VAL A 461 -31.16 26.55 -39.81
C VAL A 461 -31.22 27.99 -40.32
N LEU A 462 -30.41 28.86 -39.73
CA LEU A 462 -30.12 30.20 -40.25
C LEU A 462 -28.62 30.34 -40.48
N PHE A 463 -28.24 30.84 -41.66
CA PHE A 463 -26.88 31.30 -41.93
C PHE A 463 -26.85 32.84 -41.93
N SER A 464 -25.86 33.42 -41.26
CA SER A 464 -25.62 34.87 -41.23
C SER A 464 -24.12 35.16 -41.43
N GLY A 465 -23.79 36.38 -41.85
CA GLY A 465 -22.40 36.76 -42.14
C GLY A 465 -21.80 35.98 -43.32
N ASP A 466 -20.54 35.54 -43.17
CA ASP A 466 -19.82 34.80 -44.20
C ASP A 466 -20.33 33.37 -44.32
N TYR A 467 -20.69 32.97 -45.54
CA TYR A 467 -21.21 31.64 -45.83
C TYR A 467 -20.07 30.61 -45.95
N LEU A 468 -19.70 30.00 -44.83
CA LEU A 468 -18.60 29.04 -44.72
C LEU A 468 -19.08 27.58 -44.61
N GLN A 469 -18.16 26.63 -44.91
CA GLN A 469 -18.44 25.20 -44.93
C GLN A 469 -18.62 24.62 -43.52
N ASN A 470 -19.66 23.80 -43.32
CA ASN A 470 -19.86 22.97 -42.14
C ASN A 470 -20.31 21.56 -42.56
N PHE A 471 -20.14 20.57 -41.68
CA PHE A 471 -20.43 19.17 -41.95
C PHE A 471 -21.71 18.76 -41.22
N TRP A 472 -22.73 18.35 -41.97
CA TRP A 472 -24.07 18.03 -41.44
C TRP A 472 -24.33 16.53 -41.32
N ASN A 473 -23.31 15.73 -41.55
CA ASN A 473 -23.34 14.29 -41.36
C ASN A 473 -21.93 13.78 -41.02
N ILE A 474 -21.88 12.53 -40.58
CA ILE A 474 -20.68 11.71 -40.46
C ILE A 474 -20.79 10.53 -41.42
N GLU A 475 -19.73 9.72 -41.52
CA GLU A 475 -19.82 8.40 -42.15
C GLU A 475 -20.84 7.54 -41.40
N LYS A 476 -21.64 6.76 -42.16
CA LYS A 476 -22.67 5.88 -41.60
C LYS A 476 -22.00 4.90 -40.62
N GLN A 477 -22.39 4.97 -39.36
CA GLN A 477 -21.82 4.13 -38.30
C GLN A 477 -22.90 3.66 -37.33
N LYS A 478 -22.62 2.58 -36.60
CA LYS A 478 -23.54 2.03 -35.61
C LYS A 478 -23.82 3.06 -34.51
N GLY A 479 -25.09 3.30 -34.21
CA GLY A 479 -25.54 4.23 -33.20
C GLY A 479 -27.06 4.32 -33.11
N ASN A 480 -27.57 4.82 -31.99
CA ASN A 480 -29.00 5.02 -31.82
C ASN A 480 -29.43 6.32 -32.49
N ARG A 481 -30.40 6.22 -33.39
CA ARG A 481 -31.01 7.37 -34.06
C ARG A 481 -31.77 8.25 -33.09
N ILE A 482 -31.72 9.56 -33.35
CA ILE A 482 -32.37 10.58 -32.52
C ILE A 482 -33.91 10.55 -32.57
N TYR A 483 -34.51 10.05 -33.66
CA TYR A 483 -35.96 10.10 -33.88
C TYR A 483 -36.56 8.81 -34.46
N SER A 484 -36.10 8.35 -35.62
CA SER A 484 -36.60 7.12 -36.24
C SER A 484 -35.97 5.88 -35.62
N ASN A 485 -36.64 4.73 -35.72
CA ASN A 485 -36.05 3.46 -35.33
C ASN A 485 -34.87 3.11 -36.26
N GLY A 486 -33.88 2.39 -35.74
CA GLY A 486 -32.71 1.92 -36.50
C GLY A 486 -31.41 1.98 -35.69
N THR A 487 -30.42 1.23 -36.14
CA THR A 487 -29.15 0.95 -35.43
C THR A 487 -27.95 1.70 -36.00
N TYR A 488 -28.15 2.55 -37.00
CA TYR A 488 -27.12 3.35 -37.66
C TYR A 488 -27.45 4.85 -37.66
N ILE A 489 -26.42 5.68 -37.48
CA ILE A 489 -26.47 7.14 -37.55
C ILE A 489 -25.60 7.66 -38.68
N GLY A 490 -25.94 8.83 -39.22
CA GLY A 490 -25.22 9.46 -40.33
C GLY A 490 -25.41 10.97 -40.32
N GLY A 491 -26.59 11.45 -40.73
CA GLY A 491 -26.98 12.86 -40.72
C GLY A 491 -28.01 13.22 -39.66
N ASN A 492 -28.75 14.30 -39.89
CA ASN A 492 -29.77 14.82 -38.98
C ASN A 492 -31.18 14.48 -39.45
N TYR A 493 -32.15 14.58 -38.53
CA TYR A 493 -33.57 14.50 -38.85
C TYR A 493 -34.18 15.91 -38.94
N TRP A 494 -34.69 16.25 -40.12
CA TRP A 494 -35.19 17.56 -40.51
C TRP A 494 -36.73 17.57 -40.57
N ALA A 495 -37.37 17.87 -39.45
CA ALA A 495 -38.82 17.97 -39.32
C ALA A 495 -39.32 19.42 -39.41
N LYS A 496 -40.62 19.60 -39.62
CA LYS A 496 -41.32 20.86 -39.37
C LYS A 496 -42.61 20.62 -38.57
N PRO A 497 -43.08 21.60 -37.78
CA PRO A 497 -44.32 21.43 -37.01
C PRO A 497 -45.58 21.11 -37.84
N ASP A 498 -45.58 21.45 -39.13
CA ASP A 498 -46.66 21.17 -40.07
C ASP A 498 -46.51 19.83 -40.82
N GLY A 499 -45.47 19.04 -40.51
CA GLY A 499 -45.17 17.76 -41.16
C GLY A 499 -44.52 17.87 -42.54
N SER A 500 -44.13 19.07 -42.97
CA SER A 500 -43.49 19.31 -44.28
C SER A 500 -41.96 19.31 -44.24
N GLY A 501 -41.36 18.83 -43.15
CA GLY A 501 -39.91 18.73 -43.03
C GLY A 501 -39.30 17.77 -44.05
N TYR A 502 -38.07 18.06 -44.48
CA TYR A 502 -37.39 17.25 -45.50
C TYR A 502 -37.37 15.76 -45.15
N SER A 503 -36.98 15.43 -43.92
CA SER A 503 -36.94 14.05 -43.42
C SER A 503 -38.31 13.39 -43.27
N GLU A 504 -39.38 14.19 -43.22
CA GLU A 504 -40.75 13.69 -43.10
C GLU A 504 -41.33 13.29 -44.47
N ILE A 505 -40.84 13.91 -45.56
CA ILE A 505 -41.38 13.75 -46.91
C ILE A 505 -40.40 13.14 -47.91
N CYS A 506 -39.11 13.05 -47.60
CA CYS A 506 -38.09 12.53 -48.52
C CYS A 506 -38.39 11.10 -48.98
N SER A 507 -37.85 10.73 -50.14
CA SER A 507 -37.84 9.34 -50.59
C SER A 507 -36.79 8.56 -49.81
N ASP A 508 -37.14 7.33 -49.45
CA ASP A 508 -36.31 6.34 -48.77
C ASP A 508 -36.82 4.98 -49.27
N LEU A 509 -36.38 4.64 -50.50
CA LEU A 509 -36.90 3.52 -51.28
C LEU A 509 -36.39 2.18 -50.75
N ASN A 510 -35.15 2.16 -50.23
CA ASN A 510 -34.57 0.98 -49.59
C ASN A 510 -35.06 0.81 -48.14
N THR A 511 -35.78 1.79 -47.59
CA THR A 511 -36.37 1.79 -46.24
C THR A 511 -35.34 1.61 -45.14
N ASP A 512 -34.09 1.99 -45.41
CA ASP A 512 -32.99 1.88 -44.47
C ASP A 512 -33.05 2.99 -43.40
N GLY A 513 -33.99 3.94 -43.53
CA GLY A 513 -34.21 5.05 -42.61
C GLY A 513 -33.27 6.23 -42.80
N PHE A 514 -32.60 6.30 -43.96
CA PHE A 514 -31.96 7.49 -44.49
C PHE A 514 -32.69 7.95 -45.76
N CYS A 515 -32.73 9.26 -46.01
CA CYS A 515 -33.23 9.76 -47.28
C CYS A 515 -32.26 9.37 -48.42
N ASP A 516 -32.80 8.95 -49.56
CA ASP A 516 -32.00 8.56 -50.74
C ASP A 516 -31.26 9.78 -51.35
N GLU A 517 -31.83 10.98 -51.19
CA GLU A 517 -31.23 12.23 -51.63
C GLU A 517 -30.62 13.01 -50.47
N SER A 518 -29.52 13.71 -50.76
CA SER A 518 -28.88 14.62 -49.81
C SER A 518 -29.72 15.89 -49.59
N TYR A 519 -29.73 16.41 -48.38
CA TYR A 519 -30.40 17.66 -48.04
C TYR A 519 -29.44 18.86 -48.15
N ASP A 520 -29.60 19.64 -49.21
CA ASP A 520 -28.84 20.87 -49.43
C ASP A 520 -29.47 22.06 -48.68
N LEU A 521 -28.83 22.46 -47.58
CA LEU A 521 -29.30 23.54 -46.72
C LEU A 521 -29.16 24.92 -47.37
N SER A 522 -28.33 25.06 -48.41
CA SER A 522 -28.09 26.34 -49.10
C SER A 522 -29.33 26.87 -49.84
N LYS A 523 -30.22 25.97 -50.27
CA LYS A 523 -31.40 26.31 -51.09
C LYS A 523 -32.56 26.89 -50.28
N ASN A 524 -32.59 26.67 -48.97
CA ASN A 524 -33.70 27.03 -48.09
C ASN A 524 -33.42 28.21 -47.16
N SER A 525 -32.21 28.76 -47.14
CA SER A 525 -31.81 29.87 -46.29
C SER A 525 -31.59 31.16 -47.09
N PHE A 526 -32.67 31.81 -47.53
CA PHE A 526 -32.63 33.17 -48.06
C PHE A 526 -33.18 34.15 -47.02
N SER A 527 -32.32 35.01 -46.47
CA SER A 527 -32.74 36.22 -45.75
C SER A 527 -32.02 37.44 -46.33
N PHE A 528 -32.82 38.39 -46.80
CA PHE A 528 -32.40 39.63 -47.45
C PHE A 528 -31.82 40.62 -46.43
N GLY A 529 -30.53 40.91 -46.54
CA GLY A 529 -29.93 42.12 -45.96
C GLY A 529 -30.13 43.31 -46.91
N VAL A 530 -31.04 44.21 -46.56
CA VAL A 530 -31.26 45.52 -47.19
C VAL A 530 -29.98 46.36 -47.14
N GLY A 531 -29.15 46.23 -48.17
CA GLY A 531 -27.92 47.02 -48.37
C GLY A 531 -27.32 46.86 -49.77
N ASN A 532 -27.60 45.75 -50.45
CA ASN A 532 -26.99 45.41 -51.74
C ASN A 532 -27.88 45.60 -52.97
N PHE A 533 -29.05 46.25 -52.84
CA PHE A 533 -29.87 46.60 -54.01
C PHE A 533 -29.21 47.63 -54.95
N ILE A 534 -28.20 48.37 -54.47
CA ILE A 534 -27.50 49.39 -55.27
C ILE A 534 -26.28 48.81 -56.01
N TYR A 535 -25.73 47.67 -55.58
CA TYR A 535 -24.55 47.06 -56.22
C TYR A 535 -24.89 46.14 -57.40
N MET A 536 -26.10 45.56 -57.43
CA MET A 536 -26.56 44.74 -58.56
C MET A 536 -26.88 45.54 -59.83
N LEU A 537 -27.12 46.85 -59.73
CA LEU A 537 -27.47 47.69 -60.88
C LEU A 537 -26.25 48.25 -61.65
N PHE A 538 -25.02 48.14 -61.11
CA PHE A 538 -23.87 48.87 -61.67
C PHE A 538 -22.67 48.03 -62.16
N THR A 539 -22.60 46.72 -61.91
CA THR A 539 -21.37 45.96 -62.24
C THR A 539 -21.51 44.85 -63.26
N GLY A 540 -22.72 44.46 -63.70
CA GLY A 540 -22.90 43.55 -64.84
C GLY A 540 -22.08 42.24 -64.79
N LEU A 541 -21.67 41.80 -63.59
CA LEU A 541 -20.77 40.66 -63.43
C LEU A 541 -21.57 39.46 -62.94
N PHE A 542 -22.13 38.71 -63.88
CA PHE A 542 -22.62 37.36 -63.66
C PHE A 542 -21.43 36.41 -63.56
N LEU A 543 -20.92 36.21 -62.35
CA LEU A 543 -20.21 34.98 -62.00
C LEU A 543 -21.08 34.23 -60.98
N PHE A 544 -22.11 33.54 -61.48
CA PHE A 544 -22.69 32.43 -60.74
C PHE A 544 -21.67 31.30 -60.78
N GLU A 545 -20.77 31.26 -59.80
CA GLU A 545 -20.26 29.95 -59.37
C GLU A 545 -21.47 29.17 -58.82
N PRO A 546 -21.72 27.92 -59.26
CA PRO A 546 -22.80 27.12 -58.68
C PRO A 546 -22.58 27.03 -57.16
N PRO A 547 -23.65 27.03 -56.34
CA PRO A 547 -23.51 27.00 -54.89
C PRO A 547 -22.66 25.78 -54.53
N SER A 548 -21.43 26.05 -54.10
CA SER A 548 -20.51 25.06 -53.57
C SER A 548 -21.22 24.23 -52.51
N GLU A 549 -21.06 22.90 -52.52
CA GLU A 549 -21.62 21.88 -51.60
C GLU A 549 -21.17 22.05 -50.13
N LYS A 550 -21.02 23.29 -49.65
CA LYS A 550 -20.43 23.67 -48.36
C LYS A 550 -21.31 23.31 -47.17
N ASN A 551 -22.62 23.16 -47.33
CA ASN A 551 -23.54 22.87 -46.24
C ASN A 551 -24.64 21.90 -46.72
N VAL A 552 -24.25 20.65 -46.91
CA VAL A 552 -25.14 19.57 -47.35
C VAL A 552 -25.11 18.48 -46.28
N ASP A 553 -26.30 17.98 -45.93
CA ASP A 553 -26.44 16.73 -45.18
C ASP A 553 -26.55 15.59 -46.19
N HIS A 554 -25.48 14.81 -46.32
CA HIS A 554 -25.44 13.70 -47.30
C HIS A 554 -26.12 12.43 -46.83
N LEU A 555 -26.47 12.33 -45.54
CA LEU A 555 -27.15 11.17 -44.98
C LEU A 555 -28.33 11.61 -44.09
N PRO A 556 -29.30 12.41 -44.60
CA PRO A 556 -30.41 12.86 -43.77
C PRO A 556 -31.20 11.66 -43.26
N LEU A 557 -31.61 11.68 -42.00
CA LEU A 557 -32.45 10.62 -41.45
C LEU A 557 -33.85 10.70 -42.05
N SER A 558 -34.51 9.56 -42.22
CA SER A 558 -35.89 9.42 -42.74
C SER A 558 -36.80 8.79 -41.66
N ASN A 559 -38.09 9.09 -41.71
CA ASN A 559 -39.11 8.41 -40.88
C ASN A 559 -39.54 7.05 -41.43
N LYS A 560 -39.12 6.68 -42.64
CA LYS A 560 -39.53 5.47 -43.35
C LYS A 560 -38.57 4.30 -43.11
N PHE A 561 -38.36 3.94 -41.85
CA PHE A 561 -37.60 2.74 -41.50
C PHE A 561 -38.49 1.50 -41.45
N ILE A 562 -38.16 0.46 -42.24
CA ILE A 562 -38.73 -0.88 -42.11
C ILE A 562 -37.59 -1.84 -41.75
N PRO A 563 -37.65 -2.51 -40.59
CA PRO A 563 -36.58 -3.42 -40.18
C PRO A 563 -36.50 -4.62 -41.14
N ASP A 564 -35.27 -5.00 -41.51
CA ASP A 564 -35.04 -6.24 -42.22
C ASP A 564 -35.26 -7.43 -41.30
N LEU A 565 -36.08 -8.38 -41.74
CA LEU A 565 -36.39 -9.62 -41.03
C LEU A 565 -36.07 -10.85 -41.88
N ILE A 566 -35.50 -10.66 -43.07
CA ILE A 566 -35.18 -11.74 -44.00
C ILE A 566 -33.75 -12.19 -43.70
N PRO A 567 -33.51 -13.45 -43.34
CA PRO A 567 -32.15 -13.93 -43.14
C PRO A 567 -31.34 -14.00 -44.44
N PRO A 568 -30.01 -13.86 -44.35
CA PRO A 568 -29.11 -13.96 -45.50
C PRO A 568 -29.03 -15.39 -46.05
N ASN A 569 -28.53 -15.53 -47.27
CA ASN A 569 -28.35 -16.80 -47.96
C ASN A 569 -26.88 -17.02 -48.33
N THR A 570 -26.27 -18.07 -47.77
CA THR A 570 -24.88 -18.47 -48.04
C THR A 570 -24.80 -19.57 -49.09
N THR A 571 -23.90 -19.40 -50.04
CA THR A 571 -23.52 -20.39 -51.06
C THR A 571 -22.11 -20.92 -50.80
N ILE A 572 -21.84 -22.16 -51.21
CA ILE A 572 -20.57 -22.85 -50.97
C ILE A 572 -19.98 -23.37 -52.28
N LYS A 573 -18.66 -23.24 -52.44
CA LYS A 573 -17.90 -23.75 -53.59
C LYS A 573 -16.66 -24.50 -53.13
N GLY A 574 -16.39 -25.67 -53.70
CA GLY A 574 -15.17 -26.44 -53.46
C GLY A 574 -14.25 -26.47 -54.69
N ILE A 575 -12.95 -26.35 -54.49
CA ILE A 575 -11.91 -26.42 -55.53
C ILE A 575 -10.84 -27.44 -55.10
N LYS A 576 -10.48 -28.37 -55.98
CA LYS A 576 -9.45 -29.39 -55.77
C LYS A 576 -8.03 -28.80 -55.92
N GLU A 577 -7.02 -29.57 -55.57
CA GLU A 577 -5.59 -29.19 -55.72
C GLU A 577 -5.24 -28.82 -57.18
N ASP A 578 -5.80 -29.53 -58.15
CA ASP A 578 -5.59 -29.30 -59.59
C ASP A 578 -6.34 -28.06 -60.15
N GLY A 579 -7.05 -27.32 -59.29
CA GLY A 579 -7.83 -26.13 -59.66
C GLY A 579 -9.21 -26.43 -60.25
N THR A 580 -9.61 -27.70 -60.38
CA THR A 580 -10.96 -28.07 -60.85
C THR A 580 -12.00 -27.97 -59.73
N ASN A 581 -13.27 -27.76 -60.10
CA ASN A 581 -14.36 -27.72 -59.11
C ASN A 581 -14.56 -29.10 -58.46
N TYR A 582 -14.81 -29.11 -57.16
CA TYR A 582 -15.22 -30.29 -56.40
C TYR A 582 -16.74 -30.36 -56.30
N THR A 583 -17.31 -31.53 -56.58
CA THR A 583 -18.72 -31.83 -56.40
C THR A 583 -18.94 -32.37 -54.99
N PHE A 584 -19.72 -31.67 -54.16
CA PHE A 584 -19.96 -32.09 -52.78
C PHE A 584 -20.62 -33.48 -52.71
N GLY A 585 -20.10 -34.33 -51.82
CA GLY A 585 -20.48 -35.73 -51.67
C GLY A 585 -19.74 -36.75 -52.56
N GLU A 586 -18.97 -36.35 -53.57
CA GLU A 586 -18.20 -37.28 -54.41
C GLU A 586 -16.80 -37.57 -53.85
N TRP A 587 -16.28 -38.78 -54.03
CA TRP A 587 -14.90 -39.10 -53.61
C TRP A 587 -13.88 -38.46 -54.55
N THR A 588 -12.84 -37.83 -53.98
CA THR A 588 -11.70 -37.27 -54.72
C THR A 588 -10.37 -37.85 -54.21
N ASN A 589 -9.39 -38.00 -55.12
CA ASN A 589 -8.01 -38.36 -54.81
C ASN A 589 -7.09 -37.14 -54.61
N SER A 590 -7.67 -35.93 -54.65
CA SER A 590 -6.98 -34.66 -54.35
C SER A 590 -6.47 -34.65 -52.92
N SER A 591 -5.24 -34.17 -52.69
CA SER A 591 -4.66 -34.11 -51.33
C SER A 591 -5.40 -33.14 -50.39
N TYR A 592 -6.14 -32.19 -50.95
CA TYR A 592 -7.05 -31.30 -50.24
C TYR A 592 -8.18 -30.78 -51.14
N VAL A 593 -9.23 -30.23 -50.51
CA VAL A 593 -10.26 -29.40 -51.17
C VAL A 593 -10.33 -28.05 -50.46
N ASN A 594 -10.17 -26.96 -51.20
CA ASN A 594 -10.36 -25.60 -50.71
C ASN A 594 -11.82 -25.19 -50.86
N ILE A 595 -12.43 -24.78 -49.75
CA ILE A 595 -13.83 -24.34 -49.68
C ILE A 595 -13.90 -22.82 -49.60
N THR A 596 -14.82 -22.24 -50.36
CA THR A 596 -15.16 -20.82 -50.32
C THR A 596 -16.64 -20.67 -50.01
N LEU A 597 -16.96 -19.83 -49.03
CA LEU A 597 -18.33 -19.44 -48.69
C LEU A 597 -18.60 -18.02 -49.23
N ASN A 598 -19.77 -17.81 -49.82
CA ASN A 598 -20.20 -16.52 -50.32
C ASN A 598 -21.64 -16.23 -49.85
N CYS A 599 -21.77 -15.22 -49.01
CA CYS A 599 -23.05 -14.78 -48.46
C CYS A 599 -23.66 -13.68 -49.32
N SER A 600 -24.98 -13.73 -49.50
CA SER A 600 -25.78 -12.69 -50.15
C SER A 600 -27.07 -12.48 -49.38
N ASP A 601 -27.49 -11.23 -49.22
CA ASP A 601 -28.79 -10.86 -48.66
C ASP A 601 -29.56 -9.95 -49.64
N LEU A 602 -30.90 -9.98 -49.58
CA LEU A 602 -31.78 -9.27 -50.50
C LEU A 602 -32.10 -7.83 -50.08
N ARG A 603 -31.89 -7.47 -48.81
CA ARG A 603 -32.26 -6.18 -48.23
C ARG A 603 -31.16 -5.54 -47.40
N SER A 604 -30.38 -6.33 -46.68
CA SER A 604 -29.24 -5.89 -45.89
C SER A 604 -27.92 -6.41 -46.48
N GLU A 605 -26.81 -6.10 -45.83
CA GLU A 605 -25.52 -6.71 -46.16
C GLU A 605 -25.27 -7.91 -45.24
N CYS A 606 -24.49 -8.88 -45.69
CA CYS A 606 -24.02 -9.95 -44.82
C CYS A 606 -23.01 -9.39 -43.81
N ASP A 607 -23.26 -9.55 -42.51
CA ASP A 607 -22.34 -9.12 -41.46
C ASP A 607 -21.25 -10.18 -41.25
N LYS A 608 -21.68 -11.41 -40.91
CA LYS A 608 -20.76 -12.49 -40.54
C LYS A 608 -21.20 -13.83 -41.08
N THR A 609 -20.25 -14.60 -41.58
CA THR A 609 -20.43 -16.01 -41.93
C THR A 609 -19.68 -16.87 -40.91
N PHE A 610 -20.37 -17.84 -40.33
CA PHE A 610 -19.81 -18.82 -39.41
C PHE A 610 -19.77 -20.20 -40.04
N TYR A 611 -18.74 -20.98 -39.70
CA TYR A 611 -18.62 -22.37 -40.14
C TYR A 611 -18.06 -23.26 -39.02
N CYS A 612 -18.20 -24.57 -39.20
CA CYS A 612 -17.46 -25.59 -38.47
C CYS A 612 -17.11 -26.75 -39.41
N VAL A 613 -16.01 -27.43 -39.11
CA VAL A 613 -15.51 -28.58 -39.88
C VAL A 613 -15.32 -29.76 -38.94
N GLY A 614 -15.92 -30.90 -39.26
CA GLY A 614 -15.80 -32.11 -38.44
C GLY A 614 -16.92 -33.10 -38.70
N ASN A 615 -17.70 -33.41 -37.65
CA ASN A 615 -18.86 -34.30 -37.73
C ASN A 615 -20.13 -33.56 -38.17
N ASP A 616 -21.18 -34.32 -38.46
CA ASP A 616 -22.49 -33.81 -38.90
C ASP A 616 -23.25 -33.01 -37.82
N THR A 617 -22.74 -33.00 -36.58
CA THR A 617 -23.35 -32.29 -35.44
C THR A 617 -22.62 -31.01 -35.02
N CYS A 618 -21.49 -30.63 -35.64
CA CYS A 618 -20.71 -29.47 -35.18
C CYS A 618 -21.53 -28.16 -35.23
N GLU A 619 -21.32 -27.25 -34.27
CA GLU A 619 -21.99 -25.95 -34.23
C GLU A 619 -21.15 -24.93 -35.02
N PRO A 620 -21.70 -24.19 -36.00
CA PRO A 620 -20.95 -23.15 -36.70
C PRO A 620 -20.65 -21.95 -35.78
N ASP A 621 -19.43 -21.91 -35.23
CA ASP A 621 -18.94 -20.89 -34.29
C ASP A 621 -17.63 -20.20 -34.75
N ILE A 622 -17.01 -20.68 -35.85
CA ILE A 622 -15.77 -20.10 -36.40
C ILE A 622 -16.12 -19.05 -37.46
N GLU A 623 -15.65 -17.81 -37.29
CA GLU A 623 -15.87 -16.72 -38.25
C GLU A 623 -15.04 -16.92 -39.53
N TYR A 624 -15.70 -16.87 -40.69
CA TYR A 624 -15.09 -17.08 -42.00
C TYR A 624 -14.37 -15.82 -42.49
N SER A 625 -13.06 -15.91 -42.74
CA SER A 625 -12.22 -14.81 -43.19
C SER A 625 -11.42 -15.11 -44.48
N GLY A 626 -11.52 -16.34 -45.00
CA GLY A 626 -10.81 -16.77 -46.20
C GLY A 626 -11.01 -18.26 -46.49
N PRO A 627 -10.48 -18.78 -47.62
CA PRO A 627 -10.72 -20.16 -48.04
C PRO A 627 -10.34 -21.20 -46.97
N ILE A 628 -11.21 -22.19 -46.77
CA ILE A 628 -11.04 -23.26 -45.78
C ILE A 628 -10.42 -24.48 -46.46
N LYS A 629 -9.25 -24.93 -46.01
CA LYS A 629 -8.57 -26.11 -46.57
C LYS A 629 -8.94 -27.37 -45.80
N ILE A 630 -9.60 -28.33 -46.46
CA ILE A 630 -9.91 -29.65 -45.89
C ILE A 630 -8.96 -30.68 -46.52
N SER A 631 -8.19 -31.38 -45.69
CA SER A 631 -7.19 -32.37 -46.12
C SER A 631 -7.28 -33.72 -45.38
N GLY A 632 -8.27 -33.89 -44.50
CA GLY A 632 -8.47 -35.14 -43.76
C GLY A 632 -9.07 -36.23 -44.64
N GLU A 633 -8.53 -37.45 -44.56
CA GLU A 633 -9.08 -38.62 -45.26
C GLU A 633 -10.43 -39.03 -44.68
N GLY A 634 -11.34 -39.47 -45.56
CA GLY A 634 -12.68 -39.89 -45.20
C GLY A 634 -13.72 -38.80 -45.45
N ILE A 635 -14.86 -38.92 -44.78
CA ILE A 635 -15.99 -38.01 -44.89
C ILE A 635 -15.82 -36.89 -43.85
N THR A 636 -15.71 -35.66 -44.32
CA THR A 636 -15.69 -34.45 -43.48
C THR A 636 -16.94 -33.63 -43.76
N TYR A 637 -17.64 -33.22 -42.71
CA TYR A 637 -18.79 -32.32 -42.82
C TYR A 637 -18.33 -30.87 -42.63
N ILE A 638 -18.81 -29.99 -43.51
CA ILE A 638 -18.77 -28.55 -43.27
C ILE A 638 -20.20 -28.06 -43.02
N ARG A 639 -20.42 -27.40 -41.88
CA ARG A 639 -21.70 -26.74 -41.59
C ARG A 639 -21.46 -25.25 -41.50
N PHE A 640 -22.39 -24.46 -42.01
CA PHE A 640 -22.24 -23.01 -42.08
C PHE A 640 -23.58 -22.28 -41.98
N LYS A 641 -23.53 -21.04 -41.52
CA LYS A 641 -24.66 -20.09 -41.46
C LYS A 641 -24.13 -18.68 -41.55
N SER A 642 -24.90 -17.76 -42.09
CA SER A 642 -24.59 -16.32 -42.01
C SER A 642 -25.60 -15.54 -41.19
N ILE A 643 -25.16 -14.36 -40.76
CA ILE A 643 -25.95 -13.36 -40.07
C ILE A 643 -25.82 -12.07 -40.88
N ASP A 644 -26.92 -11.39 -41.10
CA ASP A 644 -26.91 -10.08 -41.76
C ASP A 644 -26.59 -8.94 -40.76
N THR A 645 -26.47 -7.71 -41.27
CA THR A 645 -26.19 -6.52 -40.45
C THR A 645 -27.30 -6.15 -39.46
N GLU A 646 -28.52 -6.67 -39.64
CA GLU A 646 -29.66 -6.46 -38.75
C GLU A 646 -29.84 -7.61 -37.73
N GLY A 647 -29.02 -8.66 -37.81
CA GLY A 647 -28.99 -9.78 -36.89
C GLY A 647 -29.91 -10.94 -37.25
N ASN A 648 -30.45 -11.00 -38.47
CA ASN A 648 -31.23 -12.14 -38.90
C ASN A 648 -30.30 -13.33 -39.19
N ASN A 649 -30.64 -14.49 -38.63
CA ASN A 649 -29.81 -15.69 -38.69
C ASN A 649 -30.30 -16.63 -39.79
N GLU A 650 -29.42 -16.95 -40.73
CA GLU A 650 -29.63 -18.04 -41.67
C GLU A 650 -29.77 -19.38 -40.93
N THR A 651 -30.64 -20.26 -41.40
CA THR A 651 -30.68 -21.66 -40.95
C THR A 651 -29.38 -22.37 -41.31
N THR A 652 -28.82 -23.16 -40.39
CA THR A 652 -27.58 -23.89 -40.65
C THR A 652 -27.68 -24.85 -41.83
N LYS A 653 -26.80 -24.65 -42.82
CA LYS A 653 -26.60 -25.53 -43.98
C LYS A 653 -25.43 -26.47 -43.74
N MET A 654 -25.36 -27.55 -44.52
CA MET A 654 -24.27 -28.52 -44.44
C MET A 654 -23.94 -29.14 -45.78
N GLU A 655 -22.67 -29.47 -45.99
CA GLU A 655 -22.16 -30.21 -47.15
C GLU A 655 -21.11 -31.26 -46.76
N MET A 656 -20.88 -32.24 -47.63
CA MET A 656 -19.94 -33.35 -47.41
C MET A 656 -18.72 -33.28 -48.33
N ILE A 657 -17.52 -33.47 -47.75
CA ILE A 657 -16.25 -33.53 -48.46
C ILE A 657 -15.62 -34.91 -48.22
N ASN A 658 -15.36 -35.66 -49.29
CA ASN A 658 -14.88 -37.04 -49.25
C ASN A 658 -13.50 -37.12 -49.91
N ILE A 659 -12.43 -37.22 -49.12
CA ILE A 659 -11.05 -37.29 -49.61
C ILE A 659 -10.47 -38.70 -49.39
N LEU A 660 -9.83 -39.25 -50.41
CA LEU A 660 -9.11 -40.53 -50.36
C LEU A 660 -7.59 -40.29 -50.41
N SER A 661 -6.84 -40.75 -49.41
CA SER A 661 -5.40 -40.52 -49.33
C SER A 661 -4.59 -41.65 -49.97
N THR A 662 -3.56 -41.31 -50.74
CA THR A 662 -2.56 -42.26 -51.27
C THR A 662 -1.27 -42.34 -50.42
N GLU A 663 -1.27 -41.94 -49.15
CA GLU A 663 -0.08 -42.04 -48.29
C GLU A 663 0.04 -43.39 -47.55
N GLN A 664 0.72 -44.37 -48.15
CA GLN A 664 1.21 -45.56 -47.44
C GLN A 664 2.46 -45.19 -46.61
N LYS A 665 2.44 -45.38 -45.28
CA LYS A 665 3.59 -45.18 -44.39
C LYS A 665 4.05 -46.53 -43.83
N ILE A 666 5.17 -47.03 -44.36
CA ILE A 666 5.98 -48.10 -43.76
C ILE A 666 7.09 -47.44 -42.95
N LEU A 667 7.34 -47.91 -41.72
CA LEU A 667 8.33 -47.39 -40.79
C LEU A 667 9.04 -48.55 -40.10
N ILE A 668 10.36 -48.46 -39.93
CA ILE A 668 11.12 -49.29 -38.99
C ILE A 668 11.11 -48.51 -37.67
N ASN A 669 10.40 -49.02 -36.66
CA ASN A 669 10.30 -48.35 -35.37
C ASN A 669 11.49 -48.69 -34.47
N GLU A 670 11.97 -49.92 -34.54
CA GLU A 670 13.16 -50.40 -33.82
C GLU A 670 13.91 -51.42 -34.71
N PRO A 671 15.24 -51.52 -34.63
CA PRO A 671 16.12 -50.63 -33.90
C PRO A 671 16.14 -49.22 -34.53
N VAL A 672 16.23 -48.18 -33.70
CA VAL A 672 16.30 -46.79 -34.17
C VAL A 672 17.50 -46.58 -35.10
N SER A 673 17.33 -45.74 -36.13
CA SER A 673 18.40 -45.40 -37.08
C SER A 673 19.70 -44.95 -36.39
N ASN A 674 20.81 -45.54 -36.82
CA ASN A 674 22.18 -45.39 -36.30
C ASN A 674 22.37 -45.81 -34.83
N SER A 675 21.51 -46.67 -34.30
CA SER A 675 21.70 -47.26 -32.97
C SER A 675 22.83 -48.30 -32.96
N TYR A 676 23.44 -48.45 -31.77
CA TYR A 676 24.46 -49.44 -31.47
C TYR A 676 23.83 -50.59 -30.68
N LEU A 677 24.05 -51.83 -31.11
CA LEU A 677 23.39 -53.01 -30.56
C LEU A 677 24.43 -54.03 -30.09
N ASN A 678 24.32 -54.47 -28.84
CA ASN A 678 25.24 -55.41 -28.20
C ASN A 678 24.89 -56.89 -28.38
N ASN A 679 24.13 -57.22 -29.42
CA ASN A 679 23.76 -58.59 -29.70
C ASN A 679 23.70 -58.83 -31.21
N HIS A 680 24.22 -59.99 -31.61
CA HIS A 680 24.16 -60.50 -32.97
C HIS A 680 22.74 -60.84 -33.43
N THR A 681 21.78 -61.02 -32.52
CA THR A 681 20.35 -61.15 -32.86
C THR A 681 19.64 -59.80 -32.72
N LEU A 682 19.09 -59.33 -33.83
CA LEU A 682 18.43 -58.05 -34.00
C LEU A 682 16.91 -58.21 -33.99
N THR A 683 16.26 -57.53 -33.07
CA THR A 683 14.80 -57.46 -32.97
C THR A 683 14.32 -56.23 -33.73
N ILE A 684 13.68 -56.45 -34.88
CA ILE A 684 13.27 -55.39 -35.80
C ILE A 684 11.76 -55.21 -35.71
N ASN A 685 11.32 -54.07 -35.17
CA ASN A 685 9.92 -53.70 -35.06
C ASN A 685 9.52 -52.79 -36.24
N ILE A 686 8.48 -53.16 -36.97
CA ILE A 686 8.03 -52.44 -38.17
C ILE A 686 6.55 -52.09 -38.02
N SER A 687 6.21 -50.85 -38.36
CA SER A 687 4.84 -50.34 -38.41
C SER A 687 4.41 -50.14 -39.86
N ILE A 688 3.29 -50.74 -40.20
CA ILE A 688 2.61 -50.59 -41.47
C ILE A 688 1.26 -49.92 -41.20
N LEU A 689 1.14 -48.62 -41.47
CA LEU A 689 -0.05 -47.84 -41.18
C LEU A 689 -0.93 -47.68 -42.43
N ASN A 690 -2.21 -48.05 -42.27
CA ASN A 690 -3.29 -47.86 -43.25
C ASN A 690 -3.13 -48.60 -44.61
N ASN A 691 -2.56 -49.80 -44.62
CA ASN A 691 -2.35 -50.57 -45.86
C ASN A 691 -3.40 -51.67 -46.08
N LYS A 692 -4.55 -51.29 -46.64
CA LYS A 692 -5.66 -52.21 -46.98
C LYS A 692 -5.32 -53.24 -48.09
N PHE A 693 -4.14 -53.13 -48.71
CA PHE A 693 -3.72 -53.90 -49.88
C PHE A 693 -2.33 -54.56 -49.74
N LEU A 694 -1.86 -54.76 -48.51
CA LEU A 694 -0.58 -55.44 -48.23
C LEU A 694 -0.62 -56.88 -48.76
N ASN A 695 0.36 -57.26 -49.57
CA ASN A 695 0.64 -58.67 -49.87
C ASN A 695 1.63 -59.21 -48.84
N TYR A 696 2.85 -58.67 -48.83
CA TYR A 696 3.86 -58.95 -47.82
C TYR A 696 4.85 -57.79 -47.75
N THR A 697 5.62 -57.75 -46.66
CA THR A 697 6.78 -56.88 -46.51
C THR A 697 8.01 -57.74 -46.47
N ASN A 698 9.03 -57.40 -47.26
CA ASN A 698 10.34 -58.05 -47.24
C ASN A 698 11.28 -57.25 -46.33
N ILE A 699 11.83 -57.88 -45.30
CA ILE A 699 12.77 -57.30 -44.36
C ILE A 699 14.14 -57.92 -44.61
N SER A 700 15.13 -57.11 -44.97
CA SER A 700 16.46 -57.58 -45.35
C SER A 700 17.56 -56.77 -44.68
N ILE A 701 18.61 -57.43 -44.22
CA ILE A 701 19.81 -56.82 -43.63
C ILE A 701 20.95 -56.95 -44.63
N TYR A 702 21.59 -55.84 -44.95
CA TYR A 702 22.79 -55.76 -45.78
C TYR A 702 23.99 -55.34 -44.92
N ASN A 703 25.18 -55.82 -45.24
CA ASN A 703 26.40 -55.31 -44.62
C ASN A 703 26.86 -54.00 -45.29
N SER A 704 27.92 -53.38 -44.78
CA SER A 704 28.48 -52.13 -45.31
C SER A 704 29.03 -52.22 -46.74
N THR A 705 29.29 -53.43 -47.27
CA THR A 705 29.67 -53.65 -48.68
C THR A 705 28.46 -53.81 -49.61
N GLY A 706 27.24 -53.84 -49.06
CA GLY A 706 25.99 -53.99 -49.78
C GLY A 706 25.58 -55.44 -50.05
N ASP A 707 26.29 -56.41 -49.47
CA ASP A 707 25.94 -57.83 -49.58
C ASP A 707 24.78 -58.17 -48.64
N LEU A 708 23.85 -58.99 -49.11
CA LEU A 708 22.72 -59.45 -48.31
C LEU A 708 23.21 -60.44 -47.24
N VAL A 709 22.95 -60.11 -45.97
CA VAL A 709 23.36 -60.91 -44.80
C VAL A 709 22.24 -61.83 -44.33
N ASN A 710 21.03 -61.29 -44.20
CA ASN A 710 19.86 -62.05 -43.74
C ASN A 710 18.56 -61.41 -44.24
N SER A 711 17.51 -62.19 -44.49
CA SER A 711 16.24 -61.69 -45.03
C SER A 711 15.06 -62.55 -44.61
N THR A 712 13.89 -61.94 -44.45
CA THR A 712 12.61 -62.62 -44.22
C THR A 712 11.44 -61.85 -44.82
N ILE A 713 10.28 -62.48 -44.91
CA ILE A 713 9.03 -61.84 -45.31
C ILE A 713 8.00 -61.92 -44.19
N SER A 714 7.16 -60.89 -44.07
CA SER A 714 6.01 -60.85 -43.15
C SER A 714 4.75 -60.45 -43.89
N PHE A 715 3.64 -61.11 -43.55
CA PHE A 715 2.30 -60.82 -44.08
C PHE A 715 1.46 -59.99 -43.10
N GLU A 716 2.04 -59.62 -41.96
CA GLU A 716 1.34 -58.93 -40.88
C GLU A 716 1.10 -57.45 -41.19
N ASN A 717 -0.08 -56.93 -40.81
CA ASN A 717 -0.46 -55.53 -40.97
C ASN A 717 -0.54 -54.84 -39.61
N GLY A 718 -0.33 -53.53 -39.55
CA GLY A 718 -0.11 -52.82 -38.28
C GLY A 718 1.34 -52.91 -37.82
N THR A 719 1.57 -53.00 -36.51
CA THR A 719 2.92 -53.04 -35.92
C THR A 719 3.29 -54.46 -35.52
N PHE A 720 4.42 -54.98 -36.03
CA PHE A 720 4.91 -56.33 -35.73
C PHE A 720 6.44 -56.36 -35.58
N THR A 721 6.98 -57.50 -35.16
CA THR A 721 8.41 -57.65 -34.88
C THR A 721 8.98 -58.91 -35.52
N VAL A 722 10.17 -58.79 -36.10
CA VAL A 722 10.92 -59.92 -36.68
C VAL A 722 12.32 -59.97 -36.08
N ASN A 723 12.82 -61.17 -35.82
CA ASN A 723 14.17 -61.37 -35.30
C ASN A 723 15.07 -61.91 -36.40
N LEU A 724 16.13 -61.18 -36.73
CA LEU A 724 17.14 -61.60 -37.70
C LEU A 724 18.52 -61.56 -37.04
N SER A 725 19.44 -62.43 -37.45
CA SER A 725 20.78 -62.49 -36.86
C SER A 725 21.86 -62.11 -37.87
N VAL A 726 22.89 -61.42 -37.40
CA VAL A 726 24.16 -61.13 -38.08
C VAL A 726 25.29 -61.90 -37.39
N PHE A 727 26.38 -62.20 -38.09
CA PHE A 727 27.41 -63.11 -37.56
C PHE A 727 28.70 -62.44 -37.08
N LYS A 728 28.85 -61.13 -37.30
CA LYS A 728 30.03 -60.35 -36.92
C LYS A 728 29.63 -58.93 -36.51
N ASP A 729 30.49 -58.27 -35.76
CA ASP A 729 30.34 -56.86 -35.46
C ASP A 729 30.62 -56.02 -36.71
N GLY A 730 29.98 -54.86 -36.79
CA GLY A 730 30.07 -53.95 -37.94
C GLY A 730 28.79 -53.19 -38.24
N ILE A 731 28.84 -52.42 -39.32
CA ILE A 731 27.74 -51.57 -39.77
C ILE A 731 26.84 -52.34 -40.74
N TYR A 732 25.55 -52.35 -40.45
CA TYR A 732 24.53 -53.03 -41.24
C TYR A 732 23.40 -52.06 -41.63
N ASN A 733 22.76 -52.32 -42.76
CA ASN A 733 21.60 -51.57 -43.23
C ASN A 733 20.38 -52.49 -43.27
N ILE A 734 19.36 -52.15 -42.48
CA ILE A 734 18.08 -52.86 -42.43
C ILE A 734 17.14 -52.19 -43.40
N THR A 735 16.55 -52.97 -44.30
CA THR A 735 15.57 -52.51 -45.27
C THR A 735 14.23 -53.20 -45.04
N ALA A 736 13.14 -52.47 -45.21
CA ALA A 736 11.79 -53.00 -45.22
C ALA A 736 11.07 -52.54 -46.49
N THR A 737 10.78 -53.47 -47.39
CA THR A 737 10.15 -53.23 -48.69
C THR A 737 8.72 -53.73 -48.68
N TYR A 738 7.77 -52.82 -48.85
CA TYR A 738 6.35 -53.13 -48.97
C TYR A 738 6.01 -53.61 -50.38
N HIS A 739 5.32 -54.76 -50.48
CA HIS A 739 4.75 -55.26 -51.72
C HIS A 739 3.22 -55.35 -51.63
N SER A 740 2.51 -54.79 -52.62
CA SER A 740 1.04 -54.80 -52.68
C SER A 740 0.49 -55.98 -53.49
N ILE A 741 -0.77 -56.35 -53.24
CA ILE A 741 -1.46 -57.44 -53.98
C ILE A 741 -1.67 -57.15 -55.48
N TYR A 742 -1.46 -55.90 -55.92
CA TYR A 742 -1.59 -55.48 -57.32
C TYR A 742 -0.25 -55.26 -58.04
N GLY A 743 0.88 -55.52 -57.36
CA GLY A 743 2.21 -55.61 -57.98
C GLY A 743 2.83 -54.32 -58.56
N LEU A 744 2.24 -53.13 -58.32
CA LEU A 744 2.62 -51.88 -59.01
C LEU A 744 3.21 -50.77 -58.12
N THR A 745 3.31 -50.97 -56.80
CA THR A 745 3.89 -49.97 -55.88
C THR A 745 4.87 -50.63 -54.91
N GLU A 746 6.16 -50.43 -55.14
CA GLU A 746 7.23 -50.81 -54.22
C GLU A 746 7.65 -49.57 -53.42
N LYS A 747 7.60 -49.65 -52.08
CA LYS A 747 8.13 -48.62 -51.20
C LYS A 747 9.09 -49.27 -50.22
N THR A 748 10.35 -48.86 -50.26
CA THR A 748 11.41 -49.34 -49.37
C THR A 748 11.79 -48.23 -48.39
N VAL A 749 11.83 -48.58 -47.11
CA VAL A 749 12.51 -47.77 -46.09
C VAL A 749 13.75 -48.51 -45.61
N SER A 750 14.76 -47.77 -45.19
CA SER A 750 16.03 -48.34 -44.78
C SER A 750 16.63 -47.55 -43.62
N ASP A 751 17.20 -48.26 -42.64
CA ASP A 751 17.88 -47.69 -41.49
C ASP A 751 19.21 -48.39 -41.26
N ASN A 752 20.26 -47.61 -41.03
CA ASN A 752 21.58 -48.15 -40.69
C ASN A 752 21.64 -48.43 -39.18
N ILE A 753 22.40 -49.43 -38.80
CA ILE A 753 22.71 -49.78 -37.41
C ILE A 753 24.15 -50.23 -37.29
N VAL A 754 24.69 -50.19 -36.08
CA VAL A 754 26.00 -50.76 -35.75
C VAL A 754 25.79 -51.88 -34.75
N VAL A 755 26.32 -53.07 -35.04
CA VAL A 755 26.34 -54.18 -34.10
C VAL A 755 27.74 -54.26 -33.53
N ASP A 756 27.82 -54.20 -32.21
CA ASP A 756 29.06 -54.10 -31.46
C ASP A 756 28.93 -54.85 -30.13
N THR A 757 29.54 -56.02 -30.04
CA THR A 757 29.41 -56.92 -28.90
C THR A 757 30.69 -57.01 -28.08
N ILE A 758 31.75 -56.31 -28.49
CA ILE A 758 33.05 -56.36 -27.85
C ILE A 758 33.14 -55.21 -26.85
N PRO A 759 33.43 -55.47 -25.56
CA PRO A 759 33.58 -54.40 -24.60
C PRO A 759 34.87 -53.60 -24.80
N PRO A 760 34.85 -52.29 -24.47
CA PRO A 760 36.04 -51.47 -24.48
C PRO A 760 37.03 -51.97 -23.42
N TYR A 761 38.31 -51.69 -23.58
CA TYR A 761 39.34 -52.02 -22.57
C TYR A 761 40.10 -50.77 -22.12
N ILE A 762 40.58 -50.78 -20.87
CA ILE A 762 41.31 -49.64 -20.28
C ILE A 762 42.77 -49.70 -20.71
N ILE A 763 43.25 -48.63 -21.35
CA ILE A 763 44.65 -48.43 -21.75
C ILE A 763 45.48 -47.99 -20.54
N SER A 764 44.99 -47.00 -19.78
CA SER A 764 45.68 -46.50 -18.59
C SER A 764 44.71 -45.93 -17.57
N PHE A 765 44.93 -46.27 -16.30
CA PHE A 765 44.19 -45.75 -15.16
C PHE A 765 45.13 -45.63 -13.96
N GLU A 766 45.67 -44.43 -13.75
CA GLU A 766 46.62 -44.10 -12.69
C GLU A 766 45.96 -43.24 -11.62
N VAL A 767 46.17 -43.61 -10.35
CA VAL A 767 45.63 -42.91 -9.18
C VAL A 767 46.76 -42.71 -8.19
N GLU A 768 46.88 -41.52 -7.62
CA GLU A 768 47.90 -41.24 -6.61
C GLU A 768 47.59 -42.02 -5.31
N ARG A 769 48.62 -42.34 -4.53
CA ARG A 769 48.43 -43.19 -3.34
C ARG A 769 47.68 -42.49 -2.21
N GLU A 770 47.81 -41.18 -2.08
CA GLU A 770 47.28 -40.43 -0.94
C GLU A 770 46.64 -39.10 -1.38
N TYR A 771 45.45 -38.81 -0.86
CA TYR A 771 44.73 -37.55 -1.07
C TYR A 771 44.30 -36.95 0.27
N ARG A 772 44.08 -35.63 0.34
CA ARG A 772 43.70 -34.98 1.60
C ARG A 772 42.19 -34.86 1.74
N ARG A 773 41.69 -34.90 2.98
CA ARG A 773 40.25 -34.80 3.24
C ARG A 773 39.68 -33.47 2.72
N GLY A 774 38.76 -33.54 1.77
CA GLY A 774 38.12 -32.38 1.15
C GLY A 774 38.82 -31.83 -0.10
N GLU A 775 39.91 -32.45 -0.56
CA GLU A 775 40.59 -32.11 -1.80
C GLU A 775 39.75 -32.50 -3.03
N GLU A 776 39.53 -31.59 -3.97
CA GLU A 776 38.89 -31.94 -5.25
C GLU A 776 39.89 -32.68 -6.16
N ALA A 777 39.81 -34.01 -6.16
CA ALA A 777 40.67 -34.87 -6.97
C ALA A 777 39.89 -35.64 -8.04
N SER A 778 40.33 -35.53 -9.30
CA SER A 778 39.81 -36.29 -10.42
C SER A 778 40.95 -36.84 -11.27
N VAL A 779 40.78 -38.06 -11.77
CA VAL A 779 41.79 -38.78 -12.56
C VAL A 779 41.20 -39.17 -13.90
N VAL A 780 42.00 -39.13 -14.95
CA VAL A 780 41.58 -39.51 -16.30
C VAL A 780 41.92 -40.97 -16.55
N CYS A 781 40.92 -41.74 -16.97
CA CYS A 781 41.03 -43.12 -17.38
C CYS A 781 40.95 -43.19 -18.91
N LEU A 782 42.01 -43.63 -19.57
CA LEU A 782 42.06 -43.80 -21.02
C LEU A 782 41.61 -45.22 -21.38
N ALA A 783 40.69 -45.34 -22.32
CA ALA A 783 40.17 -46.60 -22.81
C ALA A 783 40.15 -46.63 -24.34
N SER A 784 40.10 -47.82 -24.92
CA SER A 784 40.02 -48.05 -26.36
C SER A 784 38.98 -49.12 -26.66
N ASP A 785 38.43 -49.03 -27.86
CA ASP A 785 37.37 -49.89 -28.36
C ASP A 785 37.59 -50.16 -29.85
N ASP A 786 37.16 -51.31 -30.36
CA ASP A 786 37.41 -51.70 -31.75
C ASP A 786 36.56 -50.94 -32.77
N ILE A 787 35.43 -50.34 -32.36
CA ILE A 787 34.61 -49.47 -33.21
C ILE A 787 34.84 -47.99 -32.90
N LYS A 788 34.86 -47.60 -31.62
CA LYS A 788 34.98 -46.19 -31.22
C LYS A 788 36.41 -45.64 -31.26
N GLY A 789 37.42 -46.51 -31.14
CA GLY A 789 38.82 -46.09 -30.97
C GLY A 789 39.11 -45.55 -29.56
N ASP A 790 40.19 -44.80 -29.38
CA ASP A 790 40.62 -44.32 -28.06
C ASP A 790 39.74 -43.18 -27.52
N PHE A 791 39.33 -43.26 -26.25
CA PHE A 791 38.51 -42.26 -25.56
C PHE A 791 38.83 -42.18 -24.06
N GLU A 792 38.46 -41.06 -23.43
CA GLU A 792 38.79 -40.78 -22.03
C GLU A 792 37.54 -40.70 -21.14
N VAL A 793 37.67 -41.20 -19.91
CA VAL A 793 36.63 -41.13 -18.86
C VAL A 793 37.23 -40.52 -17.61
N VAL A 794 36.64 -39.44 -17.11
CA VAL A 794 37.08 -38.78 -15.87
C VAL A 794 36.43 -39.46 -14.67
N VAL A 795 37.24 -39.93 -13.72
CA VAL A 795 36.81 -40.55 -12.46
C VAL A 795 37.08 -39.57 -11.33
N ASN A 796 36.02 -39.10 -10.68
CA ASN A 796 36.14 -38.25 -9.49
C ASN A 796 36.36 -39.11 -8.25
N LEU A 797 37.32 -38.73 -7.42
CA LEU A 797 37.69 -39.47 -6.21
C LEU A 797 36.92 -38.94 -5.00
N ASP A 798 36.42 -39.83 -4.15
CA ASP A 798 35.82 -39.46 -2.87
C ASP A 798 36.94 -39.20 -1.84
N THR A 799 37.18 -37.91 -1.56
CA THR A 799 38.11 -37.45 -0.54
C THR A 799 37.38 -36.94 0.71
N SER A 800 36.06 -37.12 0.83
CA SER A 800 35.27 -36.51 1.91
C SER A 800 35.55 -37.11 3.30
N THR A 801 36.02 -38.35 3.33
CA THR A 801 36.20 -39.16 4.55
C THR A 801 37.57 -39.84 4.58
N ILE A 802 38.21 -39.78 5.75
CA ILE A 802 39.57 -40.32 6.00
C ILE A 802 39.55 -41.85 5.99
N GLY A 803 40.58 -42.46 5.40
CA GLY A 803 40.79 -43.91 5.34
C GLY A 803 41.09 -44.43 3.93
N ASP A 804 41.33 -45.73 3.81
CA ASP A 804 41.57 -46.39 2.52
C ASP A 804 40.30 -46.44 1.68
N LYS A 805 40.44 -46.09 0.41
CA LYS A 805 39.38 -45.94 -0.59
C LYS A 805 39.79 -46.60 -1.90
N THR A 806 38.81 -46.82 -2.77
CA THR A 806 39.03 -47.47 -4.06
C THR A 806 38.41 -46.62 -5.17
N ALA A 807 39.24 -46.13 -6.08
CA ALA A 807 38.82 -45.51 -7.32
C ALA A 807 38.42 -46.60 -8.30
N THR A 808 37.26 -46.46 -8.94
CA THR A 808 36.75 -47.43 -9.92
C THR A 808 36.55 -46.71 -11.25
N CYS A 809 37.29 -47.10 -12.28
CA CYS A 809 37.03 -46.68 -13.65
C CYS A 809 36.17 -47.74 -14.34
N THR A 810 34.98 -47.35 -14.79
CA THR A 810 34.15 -48.18 -15.67
C THR A 810 34.02 -47.47 -17.00
N VAL A 811 34.55 -48.08 -18.05
CA VAL A 811 34.40 -47.61 -19.43
C VAL A 811 33.32 -48.43 -20.12
N LYS A 812 32.52 -47.74 -20.92
CA LYS A 812 31.35 -48.32 -21.59
C LYS A 812 31.29 -47.76 -23.01
N ASP A 813 31.07 -48.63 -23.99
CA ASP A 813 30.87 -48.23 -25.39
C ASP A 813 29.41 -47.79 -25.64
N GLU A 814 29.14 -47.39 -26.87
CA GLU A 814 27.84 -46.93 -27.35
C GLU A 814 26.79 -48.07 -27.41
N ALA A 815 27.20 -49.33 -27.61
CA ALA A 815 26.32 -50.51 -27.57
C ALA A 815 26.00 -50.95 -26.13
N GLY A 816 26.74 -50.41 -25.18
CA GLY A 816 26.59 -50.58 -23.77
C GLY A 816 27.33 -51.76 -23.16
N ASN A 817 28.33 -52.31 -23.85
CA ASN A 817 29.27 -53.23 -23.22
C ASN A 817 30.21 -52.44 -22.33
N ASN A 818 30.64 -53.03 -21.20
CA ASN A 818 31.47 -52.32 -20.24
C ASN A 818 32.64 -53.15 -19.73
N TYR A 819 33.67 -52.44 -19.29
CA TYR A 819 34.83 -53.00 -18.62
C TYR A 819 35.21 -52.09 -17.45
N THR A 820 35.59 -52.70 -16.34
CA THR A 820 35.85 -51.99 -15.08
C THR A 820 37.20 -52.37 -14.50
N GLU A 821 37.99 -51.36 -14.12
CA GLU A 821 39.17 -51.53 -13.29
C GLU A 821 39.09 -50.72 -12.00
N THR A 822 39.78 -51.19 -10.96
CA THR A 822 39.87 -50.51 -9.66
C THR A 822 41.32 -50.24 -9.26
N ARG A 823 41.52 -49.16 -8.51
CA ARG A 823 42.81 -48.77 -7.89
C ARG A 823 42.55 -48.24 -6.48
N ASN A 824 43.45 -48.53 -5.55
CA ASN A 824 43.29 -48.10 -4.16
C ASN A 824 44.05 -46.80 -3.89
N TYR A 825 43.49 -45.92 -3.07
CA TYR A 825 44.11 -44.70 -2.56
C TYR A 825 43.68 -44.45 -1.11
N THR A 826 44.43 -43.67 -0.34
CA THR A 826 44.12 -43.39 1.07
C THR A 826 43.84 -41.91 1.26
N VAL A 827 42.77 -41.57 1.99
CA VAL A 827 42.45 -40.18 2.33
C VAL A 827 42.98 -39.88 3.74
N ILE A 828 43.83 -38.85 3.86
CA ILE A 828 44.47 -38.43 5.12
C ILE A 828 43.97 -37.06 5.59
N GLU A 829 44.18 -36.75 6.87
CA GLU A 829 43.72 -35.48 7.47
C GLU A 829 44.58 -34.28 7.01
N PRO A 830 43.98 -33.13 6.64
CA PRO A 830 44.73 -31.94 6.23
C PRO A 830 45.50 -31.30 7.40
N ILE A 831 46.66 -30.70 7.09
CA ILE A 831 47.64 -30.22 8.08
C ILE A 831 47.26 -28.83 8.66
N CYS A 832 46.38 -28.08 7.99
CA CYS A 832 45.80 -26.80 8.43
C CYS A 832 44.54 -26.43 7.65
N GLU A 833 43.77 -25.45 8.13
CA GLU A 833 42.58 -24.93 7.45
C GLU A 833 42.93 -23.77 6.49
N GLU A 834 42.33 -23.74 5.30
CA GLU A 834 42.66 -22.80 4.23
C GLU A 834 42.47 -21.32 4.66
N ASN A 835 43.47 -20.48 4.38
CA ASN A 835 43.61 -19.08 4.83
C ASN A 835 43.80 -18.87 6.34
N GLU A 836 43.90 -19.93 7.13
CA GLU A 836 44.35 -19.81 8.52
C GLU A 836 45.78 -19.26 8.55
N ARG A 837 46.11 -18.42 9.53
CA ARG A 837 47.44 -17.81 9.68
C ARG A 837 48.06 -18.23 11.00
N ARG A 838 49.37 -18.53 10.97
CA ARG A 838 50.14 -18.81 12.18
C ARG A 838 51.52 -18.14 12.11
N CYS A 839 52.07 -17.84 13.28
CA CYS A 839 53.48 -17.52 13.39
C CYS A 839 54.26 -18.81 13.70
N PHE A 840 55.26 -19.14 12.87
CA PHE A 840 56.19 -20.23 13.12
C PHE A 840 57.61 -19.66 13.24
N GLY A 841 58.01 -19.35 14.47
CA GLY A 841 59.28 -18.66 14.73
C GLY A 841 59.26 -17.21 14.24
N LYS A 842 60.14 -16.85 13.31
CA LYS A 842 60.18 -15.52 12.66
C LYS A 842 59.34 -15.44 11.39
N GLU A 843 58.66 -16.52 11.03
CA GLU A 843 57.92 -16.63 9.78
C GLU A 843 56.43 -16.45 10.07
N LEU A 844 55.80 -15.51 9.36
CA LEU A 844 54.35 -15.45 9.25
C LEU A 844 53.94 -16.39 8.12
N GLN A 845 53.19 -17.43 8.47
CA GLN A 845 52.72 -18.44 7.53
C GLN A 845 51.20 -18.33 7.35
N GLU A 846 50.73 -18.57 6.14
CA GLU A 846 49.32 -18.67 5.77
C GLU A 846 49.08 -20.03 5.14
N CYS A 847 48.02 -20.70 5.53
CA CYS A 847 47.68 -22.01 4.99
C CYS A 847 47.10 -21.82 3.59
N LYS A 848 47.82 -22.34 2.59
CA LYS A 848 47.40 -22.37 1.18
C LYS A 848 47.50 -23.80 0.66
N ASN A 849 46.45 -24.29 0.01
CA ASN A 849 46.29 -25.68 -0.37
C ASN A 849 46.51 -26.65 0.80
N TYR A 850 45.97 -26.33 1.98
CA TYR A 850 46.05 -27.14 3.20
C TYR A 850 47.48 -27.43 3.69
N ALA A 851 48.46 -26.61 3.30
CA ALA A 851 49.84 -26.64 3.79
C ALA A 851 50.30 -25.21 4.16
N TRP A 852 51.16 -25.11 5.18
CA TRP A 852 51.65 -23.82 5.65
C TRP A 852 52.71 -23.26 4.70
N GLU A 853 52.40 -22.15 4.03
CA GLU A 853 53.36 -21.38 3.25
C GLU A 853 53.80 -20.13 4.00
N THR A 854 55.10 -19.84 4.00
CA THR A 854 55.64 -18.60 4.56
C THR A 854 55.35 -17.44 3.63
N ILE A 855 54.50 -16.53 4.09
CA ILE A 855 54.14 -15.32 3.34
C ILE A 855 55.05 -14.14 3.69
N GLU A 856 55.66 -14.12 4.88
CA GLU A 856 56.60 -13.06 5.29
C GLU A 856 57.61 -13.56 6.32
N PHE A 857 58.89 -13.15 6.20
CA PHE A 857 59.93 -13.35 7.21
C PHE A 857 60.15 -12.06 8.01
N CYS A 858 59.91 -12.11 9.32
CA CYS A 858 60.02 -10.96 10.19
C CYS A 858 61.47 -10.71 10.64
N ASP A 859 61.97 -9.49 10.46
CA ASP A 859 63.35 -9.12 10.86
C ASP A 859 63.63 -9.35 12.36
N TYR A 860 62.66 -9.09 13.25
CA TYR A 860 62.81 -9.29 14.69
C TYR A 860 62.02 -10.49 15.22
N MET A 861 60.68 -10.48 15.22
CA MET A 861 59.86 -11.66 15.54
C MET A 861 58.45 -11.55 14.93
N CYS A 862 57.75 -12.68 14.81
CA CYS A 862 56.33 -12.75 14.44
C CYS A 862 55.49 -12.85 15.72
N ASP A 863 54.53 -11.94 15.92
CA ASP A 863 53.67 -11.94 17.11
C ASP A 863 52.50 -12.92 16.91
N SER A 864 52.51 -14.01 17.67
CA SER A 864 51.51 -15.08 17.55
C SER A 864 50.08 -14.69 17.96
N SER A 865 49.91 -13.59 18.69
CA SER A 865 48.59 -13.05 19.07
C SER A 865 48.01 -12.09 18.03
N LEU A 866 48.88 -11.37 17.30
CA LEU A 866 48.47 -10.40 16.29
C LEU A 866 48.59 -10.92 14.85
N LEU A 867 49.26 -12.07 14.65
CA LEU A 867 49.52 -12.72 13.37
C LEU A 867 50.20 -11.79 12.35
N LYS A 868 51.23 -11.07 12.79
CA LYS A 868 52.02 -10.14 11.96
C LYS A 868 53.47 -9.97 12.44
N CYS A 869 54.34 -9.45 11.56
CA CYS A 869 55.72 -9.10 11.87
C CYS A 869 55.86 -7.83 12.71
N VAL A 870 56.79 -7.84 13.68
CA VAL A 870 57.11 -6.69 14.56
C VAL A 870 58.63 -6.45 14.61
N GLN A 871 59.04 -5.17 14.80
CA GLN A 871 60.44 -4.74 14.87
C GLN A 871 60.96 -4.69 16.33
N LYS A 872 62.29 -4.74 16.51
CA LYS A 872 62.96 -4.78 17.84
C LYS A 872 62.69 -3.51 18.65
N PRO A 873 62.18 -3.59 19.89
CA PRO A 873 61.85 -2.39 20.67
C PRO A 873 63.12 -1.66 21.17
N VAL A 874 63.14 -0.34 21.03
CA VAL A 874 64.12 0.58 21.63
C VAL A 874 63.69 0.84 23.08
N ILE A 875 64.60 0.63 24.04
CA ILE A 875 64.28 0.66 25.49
C ILE A 875 64.48 2.06 26.07
N CYS A 876 65.42 2.85 25.55
CA CYS A 876 65.56 4.28 25.82
C CYS A 876 66.47 4.96 24.79
N ASN A 877 66.39 6.29 24.67
CA ASN A 877 67.22 7.04 23.74
C ASN A 877 68.56 7.43 24.38
N GLU A 878 69.65 7.30 23.63
CA GLU A 878 71.01 7.55 24.11
C GLU A 878 71.19 8.96 24.72
N GLY A 879 71.61 9.03 25.99
CA GLY A 879 71.80 10.28 26.75
C GLY A 879 70.58 10.78 27.53
N GLU A 880 69.42 10.14 27.38
CA GLU A 880 68.18 10.47 28.11
C GLU A 880 68.32 10.15 29.60
N LYS A 881 67.75 10.94 30.53
CA LYS A 881 67.85 10.71 31.98
C LYS A 881 66.49 10.35 32.58
N ARG A 882 66.47 9.45 33.57
CA ARG A 882 65.26 9.10 34.33
C ARG A 882 65.60 8.90 35.80
N CYS A 883 64.64 9.15 36.70
CA CYS A 883 64.75 8.67 38.08
C CYS A 883 64.10 7.28 38.18
N SER A 884 64.76 6.36 38.87
CA SER A 884 64.23 5.03 39.20
C SER A 884 64.38 4.81 40.70
N GLY A 885 63.29 5.02 41.43
CA GLY A 885 63.32 5.15 42.89
C GLY A 885 64.15 6.37 43.33
N ASN A 886 65.05 6.18 44.30
CA ASN A 886 65.94 7.25 44.76
C ASN A 886 67.19 7.43 43.87
N ASN A 887 67.29 6.73 42.75
CA ASN A 887 68.47 6.72 41.88
C ASN A 887 68.22 7.49 40.59
N LEU A 888 69.06 8.48 40.28
CA LEU A 888 69.09 9.13 38.97
C LEU A 888 69.89 8.27 38.00
N GLN A 889 69.30 7.94 36.86
CA GLN A 889 69.87 7.09 35.81
C GLN A 889 69.95 7.84 34.48
N ILE A 890 70.90 7.48 33.61
CA ILE A 890 71.02 7.94 32.23
C ILE A 890 71.03 6.74 31.28
N CYS A 891 70.41 6.88 30.12
CA CYS A 891 70.43 5.86 29.08
C CYS A 891 71.77 5.93 28.36
N LYS A 892 72.49 4.82 28.36
CA LYS A 892 73.73 4.65 27.61
C LYS A 892 73.76 3.25 27.02
N ASP A 893 74.04 3.17 25.73
CA ASP A 893 73.94 2.00 24.85
C ASP A 893 72.59 1.28 24.95
N ASN A 894 71.51 2.06 24.82
CA ASN A 894 70.11 1.58 24.83
C ASN A 894 69.71 0.85 26.13
N ASN A 895 70.36 1.20 27.26
CA ASN A 895 70.02 0.69 28.59
C ASN A 895 70.27 1.72 29.71
N TRP A 896 69.52 1.66 30.82
CA TRP A 896 69.56 2.67 31.87
C TRP A 896 70.63 2.38 32.94
N THR A 897 71.57 3.30 33.11
CA THR A 897 72.66 3.22 34.10
C THR A 897 72.51 4.26 35.20
N THR A 898 72.59 3.84 36.47
CA THR A 898 72.52 4.75 37.62
C THR A 898 73.77 5.62 37.73
N ILE A 899 73.58 6.93 37.68
CA ILE A 899 74.66 7.92 37.81
C ILE A 899 74.76 8.49 39.22
N GLN A 900 73.65 8.53 39.99
CA GLN A 900 73.69 9.05 41.36
C GLN A 900 72.54 8.52 42.22
N THR A 901 72.81 8.13 43.48
CA THR A 901 71.78 7.76 44.46
C THR A 901 71.46 8.93 45.39
N CYS A 902 70.24 9.44 45.30
CA CYS A 902 69.75 10.64 45.96
C CYS A 902 69.19 10.34 47.36
N ARG A 903 69.87 10.81 48.41
CA ARG A 903 69.51 10.49 49.81
C ARG A 903 68.15 11.06 50.27
N TYR A 904 67.57 12.03 49.57
CA TYR A 904 66.26 12.64 49.88
C TYR A 904 65.24 12.52 48.73
N GLY A 905 65.40 11.52 47.85
CA GLY A 905 64.55 11.30 46.69
C GLY A 905 65.05 11.97 45.41
N CYS A 906 64.78 11.32 44.28
CA CYS A 906 65.15 11.80 42.93
C CYS A 906 63.95 12.51 42.30
N ASN A 907 64.14 13.69 41.68
CA ASN A 907 63.04 14.45 41.09
C ASN A 907 62.78 13.99 39.64
N GLU A 908 61.66 13.30 39.41
CA GLU A 908 61.32 12.74 38.09
C GLU A 908 61.14 13.80 36.98
N THR A 909 60.86 15.07 37.33
CA THR A 909 60.63 16.13 36.35
C THR A 909 61.90 16.92 35.99
N ARG A 910 62.78 17.16 36.97
CA ARG A 910 64.03 17.93 36.78
C ARG A 910 65.25 17.05 36.52
N LEU A 911 65.13 15.73 36.74
CA LEU A 911 66.17 14.73 36.53
C LEU A 911 67.45 15.03 37.33
N THR A 912 67.28 15.40 38.60
CA THR A 912 68.34 15.67 39.61
C THR A 912 67.92 15.21 41.02
N CYS A 913 68.88 15.10 41.96
CA CYS A 913 68.62 14.73 43.36
C CYS A 913 68.03 15.88 44.20
N ASN A 914 67.00 15.62 45.00
CA ASN A 914 66.35 16.64 45.85
C ASN A 914 67.22 17.06 47.07
N PRO A 915 67.28 18.35 47.43
CA PRO A 915 67.82 18.82 48.71
C PRO A 915 66.79 18.72 49.87
N ASN A 916 67.29 18.68 51.12
CA ASN A 916 66.59 18.44 52.41
C ASN A 916 65.25 19.22 52.59
N PRO A 917 64.15 18.61 53.12
CA PRO A 917 62.85 19.28 53.18
C PRO A 917 62.63 20.10 54.46
N ASN A 918 62.13 21.33 54.28
CA ASN A 918 61.53 22.20 55.30
C ASN A 918 60.36 23.01 54.64
N PRO A 919 59.44 23.66 55.38
CA PRO A 919 57.99 23.38 55.29
C PRO A 919 57.14 24.32 54.39
N ILE A 920 56.01 23.76 53.89
CA ILE A 920 54.65 24.31 53.61
C ILE A 920 54.49 25.54 52.68
N LYS A 921 53.60 25.39 51.67
CA LYS A 921 52.38 26.20 51.34
C LYS A 921 52.13 26.27 49.82
N LEU A 922 50.92 25.98 49.35
CA LEU A 922 50.43 26.52 48.07
C LEU A 922 48.90 26.79 48.08
N PRO A 923 48.46 27.99 47.65
CA PRO A 923 47.06 28.39 47.48
C PRO A 923 46.69 28.42 45.95
N PRO A 924 45.65 29.12 45.45
CA PRO A 924 44.44 28.51 44.90
C PRO A 924 44.07 29.02 43.48
N MET A 925 44.17 28.22 42.40
CA MET A 925 43.69 28.67 41.06
C MET A 925 43.39 27.52 40.07
N ILE A 926 42.43 26.64 40.38
CA ILE A 926 41.86 25.67 39.41
C ILE A 926 40.32 25.62 39.52
N ILE A 927 39.68 26.78 39.74
CA ILE A 927 38.20 26.90 39.81
C ILE A 927 37.64 27.67 38.61
N VAL A 928 38.48 28.32 37.78
CA VAL A 928 37.98 29.23 36.72
C VAL A 928 37.59 28.50 35.42
N TYR A 929 38.17 27.35 35.10
CA TYR A 929 37.89 26.66 33.82
C TYR A 929 36.63 25.80 33.81
N ILE A 930 36.10 25.42 34.98
CA ILE A 930 34.89 24.59 35.08
C ILE A 930 33.60 25.44 35.06
N VAL A 931 33.69 26.73 35.38
CA VAL A 931 32.52 27.63 35.48
C VAL A 931 32.05 28.18 34.12
N ILE A 932 32.93 28.26 33.11
CA ILE A 932 32.59 28.86 31.81
C ILE A 932 31.73 27.91 30.93
N LEU A 933 31.87 26.59 31.10
CA LEU A 933 31.11 25.61 30.33
C LEU A 933 29.64 25.47 30.77
N VAL A 934 29.33 25.82 32.02
CA VAL A 934 27.98 25.71 32.60
C VAL A 934 27.08 26.91 32.24
N ALA A 935 27.67 28.06 31.92
CA ALA A 935 26.93 29.30 31.64
C ALA A 935 26.31 29.37 30.23
N ILE A 936 26.87 28.66 29.24
CA ILE A 936 26.41 28.72 27.84
C ILE A 936 25.15 27.86 27.62
N VAL A 937 25.01 26.76 28.36
CA VAL A 937 23.85 25.85 28.29
C VAL A 937 22.63 26.42 29.02
N GLY A 938 22.83 27.22 30.08
CA GLY A 938 21.74 27.84 30.86
C GLY A 938 20.97 28.95 30.11
N SER A 939 21.63 29.65 29.20
CA SER A 939 21.04 30.83 28.50
C SER A 939 20.00 30.44 27.44
N ILE A 940 20.14 29.24 26.83
CA ILE A 940 19.25 28.75 25.78
C ILE A 940 17.95 28.15 26.36
N LEU A 941 18.01 27.62 27.59
CA LEU A 941 16.85 27.08 28.31
C LEU A 941 15.95 28.16 28.93
N ALA A 942 16.49 29.33 29.27
CA ALA A 942 15.71 30.45 29.82
C ALA A 942 14.82 31.15 28.77
N PHE A 943 15.21 31.17 27.50
CA PHE A 943 14.43 31.80 26.42
C PHE A 943 13.16 30.99 26.06
N VAL A 944 13.18 29.67 26.25
CA VAL A 944 12.03 28.78 25.99
C VAL A 944 11.00 28.82 27.13
N TYR A 945 11.44 29.09 28.37
CA TYR A 945 10.57 29.11 29.55
C TYR A 945 9.59 30.30 29.59
N VAL A 946 9.95 31.44 29.00
CA VAL A 946 9.14 32.68 29.06
C VAL A 946 7.99 32.70 28.03
N LYS A 947 8.03 31.90 26.97
CA LYS A 947 7.00 31.91 25.91
C LYS A 947 5.81 30.93 26.10
N LEU A 948 5.79 30.14 27.18
CA LEU A 948 4.84 29.03 27.36
C LEU A 948 3.81 29.19 28.50
N PHE A 949 3.81 30.30 29.23
CA PHE A 949 2.85 30.52 30.33
C PHE A 949 2.10 31.86 30.23
N GLU A 950 1.28 32.02 29.19
CA GLU A 950 0.05 32.80 29.34
C GLU A 950 -0.97 31.94 30.09
N LYS A 951 -1.33 32.33 31.33
CA LYS A 951 -2.41 31.70 32.10
C LYS A 951 -3.77 32.09 31.50
N PRO A 952 -4.64 31.15 31.07
CA PRO A 952 -6.05 31.45 30.88
C PRO A 952 -6.78 31.31 32.23
N THR A 953 -7.49 32.38 32.56
CA THR A 953 -8.27 32.60 33.78
C THR A 953 -9.51 31.69 33.85
N THR A 954 -9.76 31.11 35.02
CA THR A 954 -10.95 30.32 35.39
C THR A 954 -12.26 31.14 35.44
N THR A 955 -12.23 32.43 35.08
CA THR A 955 -13.37 33.36 35.10
C THR A 955 -14.35 33.14 33.95
N ASN A 956 -13.95 32.50 32.85
CA ASN A 956 -14.75 32.40 31.61
C ASN A 956 -15.80 31.26 31.64
N LEU A 957 -15.50 30.11 32.26
CA LEU A 957 -16.36 28.91 32.23
C LEU A 957 -17.68 29.08 33.01
N ASN A 958 -17.63 29.76 34.16
CA ASN A 958 -18.82 30.00 34.99
C ASN A 958 -19.83 30.91 34.28
N GLN A 959 -19.36 31.83 33.43
CA GLN A 959 -20.19 32.68 32.59
C GLN A 959 -20.85 31.89 31.45
N GLU A 960 -20.14 30.91 30.87
CA GLU A 960 -20.70 30.01 29.86
C GLU A 960 -21.77 29.06 30.41
N PHE A 961 -21.57 28.50 31.60
CA PHE A 961 -22.59 27.66 32.25
C PHE A 961 -23.90 28.41 32.47
N SER A 962 -23.82 29.65 32.99
CA SER A 962 -25.00 30.50 33.22
C SER A 962 -25.76 30.83 31.92
N ARG A 963 -25.03 31.08 30.81
CA ARG A 963 -25.62 31.30 29.48
C ARG A 963 -26.33 30.06 28.93
N LEU A 964 -25.76 28.87 29.11
CA LEU A 964 -26.34 27.61 28.66
C LEU A 964 -27.60 27.23 29.46
N GLU A 965 -27.58 27.42 30.78
CA GLU A 965 -28.76 27.19 31.63
C GLU A 965 -29.95 28.06 31.22
N THR A 966 -29.69 29.34 30.95
CA THR A 966 -30.73 30.29 30.51
C THR A 966 -31.35 29.85 29.18
N LYS A 967 -30.54 29.31 28.26
CA LYS A 967 -30.98 28.86 26.94
C LYS A 967 -31.77 27.55 27.00
N ILE A 968 -31.33 26.60 27.83
CA ILE A 968 -32.04 25.33 28.06
C ILE A 968 -33.39 25.60 28.74
N LYS A 969 -33.44 26.51 29.72
CA LYS A 969 -34.69 26.91 30.39
C LYS A 969 -35.71 27.52 29.42
N ARG A 970 -35.27 28.34 28.45
CA ARG A 970 -36.13 28.88 27.38
C ARG A 970 -36.68 27.79 26.45
N LEU A 971 -35.85 26.84 26.02
CA LEU A 971 -36.28 25.74 25.15
C LEU A 971 -37.27 24.78 25.84
N LYS A 972 -37.11 24.59 27.17
CA LYS A 972 -38.04 23.82 27.99
C LYS A 972 -39.42 24.49 28.08
N LEU A 973 -39.46 25.82 28.19
CA LEU A 973 -40.70 26.62 28.15
C LEU A 973 -41.38 26.60 26.77
N GLN A 974 -40.63 26.32 25.70
CA GLN A 974 -41.13 26.14 24.32
C GLN A 974 -41.53 24.69 24.00
N GLY A 975 -41.58 23.79 25.00
CA GLY A 975 -42.00 22.40 24.83
C GLY A 975 -40.99 21.48 24.12
N LYS A 976 -39.72 21.91 23.96
CA LYS A 976 -38.67 21.09 23.31
C LYS A 976 -38.05 20.12 24.32
N ASN A 977 -37.77 18.88 23.89
CA ASN A 977 -37.14 17.86 24.74
C ASN A 977 -35.66 18.15 24.96
N VAL A 978 -35.28 18.50 26.19
CA VAL A 978 -33.92 18.89 26.58
C VAL A 978 -33.29 18.00 27.67
N LYS A 979 -33.93 16.88 28.04
CA LYS A 979 -33.49 16.00 29.15
C LYS A 979 -32.04 15.55 29.04
N GLU A 980 -31.62 15.20 27.83
CA GLU A 980 -30.26 14.73 27.56
C GLU A 980 -29.24 15.88 27.59
N ILE A 981 -29.66 17.10 27.26
CA ILE A 981 -28.81 18.30 27.30
C ILE A 981 -28.61 18.78 28.74
N GLU A 982 -29.65 18.68 29.58
CA GLU A 982 -29.57 18.96 31.03
C GLU A 982 -28.57 18.02 31.71
N LYS A 983 -28.66 16.71 31.42
CA LYS A 983 -27.72 15.70 31.95
C LYS A 983 -26.27 15.97 31.54
N GLU A 984 -26.03 16.35 30.30
CA GLU A 984 -24.69 16.72 29.81
C GLU A 984 -24.16 18.01 30.44
N LEU A 985 -25.03 18.99 30.73
CA LEU A 985 -24.63 20.22 31.40
C LEU A 985 -24.24 19.99 32.86
N ASP A 986 -24.94 19.10 33.57
CA ASP A 986 -24.61 18.71 34.93
C ASP A 986 -23.27 17.96 34.98
N LEU A 987 -23.03 17.07 34.02
CA LEU A 987 -21.72 16.40 33.86
C LEU A 987 -20.60 17.40 33.55
N ALA A 988 -20.83 18.39 32.69
CA ALA A 988 -19.85 19.42 32.39
C ALA A 988 -19.51 20.31 33.61
N LYS A 989 -20.50 20.61 34.45
CA LYS A 989 -20.31 21.30 35.74
C LYS A 989 -19.57 20.43 36.76
N GLN A 990 -19.86 19.14 36.79
CA GLN A 990 -19.16 18.17 37.63
C GLN A 990 -17.68 18.08 37.22
N ASP A 991 -17.41 17.94 35.91
CA ASP A 991 -16.07 17.92 35.33
C ASP A 991 -15.28 19.19 35.69
N ALA A 992 -15.90 20.37 35.61
CA ALA A 992 -15.27 21.63 36.02
C ALA A 992 -14.99 21.71 37.53
N ARG A 993 -15.89 21.17 38.38
CA ARG A 993 -15.70 21.14 39.85
C ARG A 993 -14.59 20.18 40.29
N ILE A 994 -14.32 19.12 39.53
CA ILE A 994 -13.24 18.17 39.80
C ILE A 994 -11.93 18.48 39.04
N GLY A 995 -11.82 19.68 38.44
CA GLY A 995 -10.60 20.19 37.81
C GLY A 995 -10.35 19.74 36.37
N LEU A 996 -11.32 19.07 35.72
CA LEU A 996 -11.24 18.60 34.32
C LEU A 996 -11.71 19.69 33.34
N LEU A 997 -10.98 20.81 33.30
CA LEU A 997 -11.35 22.02 32.53
C LEU A 997 -11.54 21.78 31.02
N GLU A 998 -10.73 20.91 30.41
CA GLU A 998 -10.84 20.59 28.98
C GLU A 998 -12.02 19.67 28.66
N MET A 999 -12.36 18.72 29.54
CA MET A 999 -13.58 17.91 29.38
C MET A 999 -14.83 18.75 29.55
N ALA A 1000 -14.85 19.67 30.53
CA ALA A 1000 -15.93 20.61 30.69
C ALA A 1000 -16.14 21.47 29.42
N LYS A 1001 -15.06 21.95 28.78
CA LYS A 1001 -15.11 22.66 27.49
C LYS A 1001 -15.62 21.77 26.35
N THR A 1002 -15.17 20.52 26.26
CA THR A 1002 -15.63 19.57 25.24
C THR A 1002 -17.12 19.28 25.39
N ARG A 1003 -17.61 19.03 26.60
CA ARG A 1003 -19.05 18.84 26.86
C ARG A 1003 -19.85 20.11 26.58
N ILE A 1004 -19.34 21.29 26.94
CA ILE A 1004 -19.95 22.58 26.56
C ILE A 1004 -20.09 22.71 25.04
N ASN A 1005 -19.07 22.32 24.27
CA ASN A 1005 -19.13 22.35 22.80
C ASN A 1005 -20.13 21.33 22.23
N THR A 1006 -20.22 20.15 22.83
CA THR A 1006 -21.24 19.13 22.50
C THR A 1006 -22.64 19.65 22.78
N ILE A 1007 -22.87 20.30 23.92
CA ILE A 1007 -24.14 20.97 24.27
C ILE A 1007 -24.47 22.06 23.25
N LYS A 1008 -23.50 22.92 22.88
CA LYS A 1008 -23.68 23.97 21.86
C LYS A 1008 -24.04 23.39 20.49
N LYS A 1009 -23.45 22.26 20.07
CA LYS A 1009 -23.81 21.54 18.83
C LYS A 1009 -25.22 20.94 18.91
N LYS A 1010 -25.58 20.28 20.01
CA LYS A 1010 -26.94 19.74 20.22
C LYS A 1010 -28.00 20.84 20.24
N LEU A 1011 -27.72 21.97 20.88
CA LEU A 1011 -28.59 23.16 20.91
C LEU A 1011 -28.74 23.84 19.53
N LYS A 1012 -27.77 23.72 18.61
CA LYS A 1012 -27.91 24.19 17.22
C LYS A 1012 -28.86 23.32 16.39
N LYS A 1013 -28.98 22.02 16.71
CA LYS A 1013 -29.88 21.07 16.03
C LYS A 1013 -31.33 21.15 16.49
N ILE A 1014 -31.62 21.83 17.61
CA ILE A 1014 -32.97 22.01 18.17
C ILE A 1014 -33.65 23.29 17.63
N LYS A 1015 -33.00 24.03 16.73
CA LYS A 1015 -33.57 25.21 16.08
C LYS A 1015 -34.79 24.87 15.23
#